data_AF-A0A932V0V0-F1
#
_entry.id   AF-A0A932V0V0-F1
#
_cell.length_a   1.000
_cell.length_b   1.000
_cell.length_c   1.000
_cell.angle_alpha   90.00
_cell.angle_beta   90.00
_cell.angle_gamma   90.00
#
_symmetry.space_group_name_H-M   'P 1'
#
loop_
_entity.id
_entity.type
_entity.pdbx_description
1 polymer ?
#
loop_
_entity_poly.entity_id
_entity_poly.type
_entity_poly.pdbx_seq_one_letter_code
_entity_poly.pdbx_strand_id
1 'polypeptide(L)'
;MKQTPFEIFLDRLDPTWRGDQLAFFRTVAGLGIEAVEELAGRVSRVSCPVGLRQLTLEFSYYFPWSEWIPAVDRVLRHEKDLRLFETGVRALGRMETAQALECLRALSLSRATPGFQQIVNQVLQESDPAGAFNHHFARLLQGSAQPADANEGAHQLAKLVCADSFGPLKTAVGHPDPLVFRHALRLMGTVPSTEAADFLLAFLKETHLDSLQDREVRSLLTEFRVLPHPEVKAKALQALSSRLEASPAPPLAEIAGLASEDPATILAAASQLKTMELGLLASFLSETLADALVDKPAHLAKSLGQASEAAQRRTRRIEFALDSAAQSLATMAEEGLIEPAPVMEALAESLRLGTGYVGVASALARLVRPEEEALTDLMLGQADGAIRGAALEVLGGRFEPGFRAAFMKLRRDAITDIAERSLWHLGKLPGPVETARDFLANGDPEEVLVGLRFIAMHQMEELVPDLVERVAQETRETLLIAALRTLGAIGSPQAVEPLLALMHSGQGPRILLALAESLRDLGNAEGALALCGKAEELNSPLLRAVAVEALAKAHSTEEEPLPANRSYVLIKAVRGGWNDRQPWPLRRRIADALVGIRPENSGIWVELSGLFQTTLDEKRPPGAVSTEDLTRVQACARVLAQWAAL
;
A
#
# COMPACT_ATOMS: atom_id res chain seq x y z
N MET A 1 36.64 13.07 -45.29
CA MET A 1 35.53 13.27 -44.33
C MET A 1 36.13 13.47 -42.96
N LYS A 2 35.62 14.40 -42.14
CA LYS A 2 36.10 14.59 -40.76
C LYS A 2 35.52 13.45 -39.91
N GLN A 3 36.36 12.73 -39.17
CA GLN A 3 35.90 11.68 -38.26
C GLN A 3 34.92 12.26 -37.22
N THR A 4 33.84 11.56 -36.94
CA THR A 4 32.90 11.98 -35.91
C THR A 4 33.52 11.86 -34.51
N PRO A 5 33.06 12.63 -33.51
CA PRO A 5 33.54 12.49 -32.13
C PRO A 5 33.38 11.06 -31.58
N PHE A 6 32.34 10.34 -32.03
CA PHE A 6 32.09 8.96 -31.67
C PHE A 6 33.11 7.99 -32.30
N GLU A 7 33.47 8.18 -33.58
CA GLU A 7 34.55 7.41 -34.22
C GLU A 7 35.88 7.57 -33.48
N ILE A 8 36.23 8.80 -33.07
CA ILE A 8 37.46 9.10 -32.32
C ILE A 8 37.43 8.44 -30.94
N PHE A 9 36.26 8.42 -30.28
CA PHE A 9 36.07 7.73 -29.02
C PHE A 9 36.29 6.21 -29.18
N LEU A 10 35.68 5.58 -30.19
CA LEU A 10 35.84 4.16 -30.46
C LEU A 10 37.28 3.77 -30.84
N ASP A 11 38.00 4.64 -31.55
CA ASP A 11 39.41 4.42 -31.92
C ASP A 11 40.35 4.45 -30.70
N ARG A 12 39.93 5.09 -29.60
CA ARG A 12 40.71 5.23 -28.36
C ARG A 12 40.24 4.32 -27.22
N LEU A 13 39.10 3.64 -27.40
CA LEU A 13 38.48 2.80 -26.40
C LEU A 13 39.39 1.62 -26.05
N ASP A 14 39.75 1.48 -24.77
CA ASP A 14 40.32 0.24 -24.24
C ASP A 14 39.20 -0.63 -23.65
N PRO A 15 38.76 -1.68 -24.35
CA PRO A 15 37.65 -2.52 -23.89
C PRO A 15 38.00 -3.36 -22.66
N THR A 16 39.26 -3.40 -22.22
CA THR A 16 39.67 -4.10 -20.99
C THR A 16 39.56 -3.22 -19.75
N TRP A 17 39.48 -1.91 -19.91
CA TRP A 17 39.42 -0.97 -18.80
C TRP A 17 37.98 -0.62 -18.42
N ARG A 18 37.60 -0.86 -17.16
CA ARG A 18 36.22 -0.71 -16.67
C ARG A 18 35.64 0.71 -16.85
N GLY A 19 36.49 1.74 -16.76
CA GLY A 19 36.05 3.14 -16.97
C GLY A 19 35.58 3.38 -18.41
N ASP A 20 36.29 2.82 -19.38
CA ASP A 20 35.99 2.90 -20.80
C ASP A 20 34.76 2.07 -21.17
N GLN A 21 34.57 0.90 -20.54
CA GLN A 21 33.35 0.11 -20.69
C GLN A 21 32.11 0.91 -20.26
N LEU A 22 32.14 1.56 -19.10
CA LEU A 22 31.02 2.39 -18.63
C LEU A 22 30.80 3.62 -19.52
N ALA A 23 31.89 4.24 -19.99
CA ALA A 23 31.81 5.35 -20.94
C ALA A 23 31.20 4.91 -22.27
N PHE A 24 31.52 3.70 -22.75
CA PHE A 24 30.93 3.10 -23.93
C PHE A 24 29.41 2.97 -23.78
N PHE A 25 28.93 2.32 -22.71
CA PHE A 25 27.48 2.14 -22.49
C PHE A 25 26.73 3.47 -22.41
N ARG A 26 27.27 4.48 -21.72
CA ARG A 26 26.65 5.81 -21.63
C ARG A 26 26.62 6.53 -22.98
N THR A 27 27.72 6.48 -23.72
CA THR A 27 27.86 7.19 -25.00
C THR A 27 26.97 6.56 -26.07
N VAL A 28 26.94 5.22 -26.16
CA VAL A 28 26.07 4.50 -27.11
C VAL A 28 24.60 4.70 -26.76
N ALA A 29 24.22 4.64 -25.48
CA ALA A 29 22.85 4.92 -25.06
C ALA A 29 22.41 6.37 -25.36
N GLY A 30 23.32 7.35 -25.23
CA GLY A 30 23.05 8.75 -25.52
C GLY A 30 22.92 9.08 -27.01
N LEU A 31 23.62 8.34 -27.89
CA LEU A 31 23.58 8.51 -29.34
C LEU A 31 22.46 7.69 -30.02
N GLY A 32 21.95 6.65 -29.37
CA GLY A 32 20.83 5.86 -29.88
C GLY A 32 21.16 5.14 -31.20
N ILE A 33 20.26 5.24 -32.18
CA ILE A 33 20.32 4.53 -33.46
C ILE A 33 21.58 4.90 -34.28
N GLU A 34 22.05 6.15 -34.20
CA GLU A 34 23.25 6.61 -34.94
C GLU A 34 24.51 5.83 -34.54
N ALA A 35 24.61 5.45 -33.26
CA ALA A 35 25.72 4.63 -32.78
C ALA A 35 25.64 3.18 -33.28
N VAL A 36 24.44 2.66 -33.52
CA VAL A 36 24.22 1.30 -34.05
C VAL A 36 24.77 1.17 -35.45
N GLU A 37 24.52 2.15 -36.33
CA GLU A 37 25.00 2.12 -37.72
C GLU A 37 26.53 2.08 -37.79
N GLU A 38 27.20 2.94 -37.02
CA GLU A 38 28.66 3.01 -36.96
C GLU A 38 29.27 1.74 -36.34
N LEU A 39 28.71 1.25 -35.22
CA LEU A 39 29.19 0.04 -34.55
C LEU A 39 28.92 -1.22 -35.39
N ALA A 40 27.76 -1.34 -36.04
CA ALA A 40 27.44 -2.45 -36.95
C ALA A 40 28.48 -2.57 -38.06
N GLY A 41 28.91 -1.44 -38.64
CA GLY A 41 29.96 -1.38 -39.64
C GLY A 41 31.33 -1.82 -39.14
N ARG A 42 31.69 -1.50 -37.89
CA ARG A 42 32.98 -1.86 -37.28
C ARG A 42 33.04 -3.31 -36.80
N VAL A 43 31.99 -3.76 -36.12
CA VAL A 43 31.89 -5.10 -35.51
C VAL A 43 31.81 -6.19 -36.57
N SER A 44 31.30 -5.87 -37.77
CA SER A 44 31.29 -6.77 -38.93
C SER A 44 32.66 -7.02 -39.56
N ARG A 45 33.71 -6.24 -39.22
CA ARG A 45 35.04 -6.36 -39.84
C ARG A 45 35.85 -7.47 -39.17
N VAL A 46 36.61 -8.23 -39.97
CA VAL A 46 37.51 -9.29 -39.49
C VAL A 46 38.57 -8.76 -38.52
N SER A 47 38.98 -7.49 -38.68
CA SER A 47 39.95 -6.81 -37.82
C SER A 47 39.37 -6.25 -36.52
N CYS A 48 38.08 -6.49 -36.21
CA CYS A 48 37.44 -5.94 -35.03
C CYS A 48 38.00 -6.55 -33.73
N PRO A 49 38.44 -5.72 -32.76
CA PRO A 49 38.89 -6.20 -31.45
C PRO A 49 37.83 -7.05 -30.75
N VAL A 50 38.24 -8.16 -30.14
CA VAL A 50 37.32 -9.08 -29.42
C VAL A 50 36.55 -8.34 -28.32
N GLY A 51 37.22 -7.46 -27.57
CA GLY A 51 36.59 -6.69 -26.50
C GLY A 51 35.50 -5.73 -26.99
N LEU A 52 35.66 -5.13 -28.18
CA LEU A 52 34.62 -4.27 -28.77
C LEU A 52 33.40 -5.11 -29.23
N ARG A 53 33.63 -6.31 -29.77
CA ARG A 53 32.55 -7.25 -30.11
C ARG A 53 31.79 -7.68 -28.86
N GLN A 54 32.49 -8.02 -27.79
CA GLN A 54 31.88 -8.36 -26.50
C GLN A 54 31.01 -7.23 -25.97
N LEU A 55 31.56 -6.01 -25.87
CA LEU A 55 30.80 -4.84 -25.38
C LEU A 55 29.57 -4.55 -26.23
N THR A 56 29.66 -4.74 -27.55
CA THR A 56 28.51 -4.54 -28.46
C THR A 56 27.43 -5.59 -28.23
N LEU A 57 27.80 -6.88 -28.07
CA LEU A 57 26.83 -7.95 -27.79
C LEU A 57 26.18 -7.77 -26.41
N GLU A 58 26.96 -7.44 -25.38
CA GLU A 58 26.44 -7.12 -24.04
C GLU A 58 25.52 -5.90 -24.09
N PHE A 59 25.91 -4.83 -24.81
CA PHE A 59 25.06 -3.65 -24.98
C PHE A 59 23.73 -4.01 -25.66
N SER A 60 23.76 -4.80 -26.74
CA SER A 60 22.56 -5.24 -27.45
C SER A 60 21.64 -6.13 -26.58
N TYR A 61 22.18 -6.79 -25.56
CA TYR A 61 21.38 -7.54 -24.58
C TYR A 61 20.65 -6.62 -23.60
N TYR A 62 21.30 -5.55 -23.13
CA TYR A 62 20.69 -4.56 -22.22
C TYR A 62 19.76 -3.58 -22.94
N PHE A 63 20.06 -3.24 -24.19
CA PHE A 63 19.30 -2.35 -25.06
C PHE A 63 18.95 -3.08 -26.36
N PRO A 64 17.89 -3.90 -26.36
CA PRO A 64 17.55 -4.81 -27.47
C PRO A 64 16.83 -4.06 -28.62
N TRP A 65 17.52 -3.12 -29.24
CA TRP A 65 17.00 -2.40 -30.41
C TRP A 65 17.03 -3.28 -31.66
N SER A 66 15.98 -3.21 -32.48
CA SER A 66 15.83 -4.03 -33.69
C SER A 66 16.93 -3.79 -34.75
N GLU A 67 17.53 -2.61 -34.72
CA GLU A 67 18.58 -2.14 -35.60
C GLU A 67 19.89 -2.93 -35.40
N TRP A 68 20.06 -3.60 -34.25
CA TRP A 68 21.19 -4.48 -33.99
C TRP A 68 21.10 -5.81 -34.73
N ILE A 69 19.91 -6.26 -35.16
CA ILE A 69 19.68 -7.60 -35.71
C ILE A 69 20.66 -7.97 -36.83
N PRO A 70 20.90 -7.12 -37.86
CA PRO A 70 21.81 -7.47 -38.95
C PRO A 70 23.26 -7.62 -38.49
N ALA A 71 23.69 -6.81 -37.52
CA ALA A 71 25.05 -6.85 -37.00
C ALA A 71 25.26 -8.07 -36.09
N VAL A 72 24.33 -8.33 -35.18
CA VAL A 72 24.37 -9.45 -34.25
C VAL A 72 24.29 -10.79 -35.00
N ASP A 73 23.36 -10.94 -35.96
CA ASP A 73 23.25 -12.17 -36.77
C ASP A 73 24.58 -12.50 -37.49
N ARG A 74 25.19 -11.49 -38.12
CA ARG A 74 26.48 -11.66 -38.83
C ARG A 74 27.60 -12.09 -37.90
N VAL A 75 27.70 -11.48 -36.71
CA VAL A 75 28.71 -11.86 -35.70
C VAL A 75 28.49 -13.31 -35.26
N LEU A 76 27.25 -13.66 -34.92
CA LEU A 76 26.88 -14.99 -34.42
C LEU A 76 27.09 -16.11 -35.45
N ARG A 77 27.03 -15.84 -36.75
CA ARG A 77 27.33 -16.84 -37.80
C ARG A 77 28.78 -17.30 -37.83
N HIS A 78 29.71 -16.51 -37.29
CA HIS A 78 31.15 -16.83 -37.30
C HIS A 78 31.81 -16.87 -35.92
N GLU A 79 31.10 -16.51 -34.85
CA GLU A 79 31.60 -16.58 -33.47
C GLU A 79 31.98 -18.01 -33.03
N LYS A 80 33.11 -18.15 -32.33
CA LYS A 80 33.65 -19.42 -31.84
C LYS A 80 33.60 -19.53 -30.33
N ASP A 81 33.50 -18.41 -29.62
CA ASP A 81 33.31 -18.40 -28.18
C ASP A 81 31.84 -18.66 -27.83
N LEU A 82 31.60 -19.72 -27.07
CA LEU A 82 30.26 -20.14 -26.67
C LEU A 82 29.56 -19.10 -25.77
N ARG A 83 30.30 -18.40 -24.91
CA ARG A 83 29.73 -17.40 -23.99
C ARG A 83 29.29 -16.14 -24.73
N LEU A 84 30.15 -15.63 -25.62
CA LEU A 84 29.81 -14.48 -26.46
C LEU A 84 28.65 -14.82 -27.42
N PHE A 85 28.65 -16.05 -27.95
CA PHE A 85 27.55 -16.54 -28.75
C PHE A 85 26.24 -16.59 -27.95
N GLU A 86 26.26 -17.09 -26.71
CA GLU A 86 25.09 -17.08 -25.83
C GLU A 86 24.56 -15.67 -25.57
N THR A 87 25.43 -14.71 -25.23
CA THR A 87 25.03 -13.31 -25.02
C THR A 87 24.35 -12.73 -26.24
N GLY A 88 24.90 -12.94 -27.44
CA GLY A 88 24.30 -12.41 -28.67
C GLY A 88 23.01 -13.13 -29.08
N VAL A 89 22.91 -14.45 -28.89
CA VAL A 89 21.68 -15.20 -29.14
C VAL A 89 20.57 -14.74 -28.19
N ARG A 90 20.88 -14.56 -26.90
CA ARG A 90 19.93 -13.99 -25.92
C ARG A 90 19.55 -12.55 -26.26
N ALA A 91 20.48 -11.74 -26.78
CA ALA A 91 20.16 -10.40 -27.25
C ALA A 91 19.14 -10.42 -28.39
N LEU A 92 19.31 -11.31 -29.39
CA LEU A 92 18.31 -11.51 -30.46
C LEU A 92 16.95 -11.94 -29.90
N GLY A 93 16.92 -12.87 -28.92
CA GLY A 93 15.67 -13.29 -28.29
C GLY A 93 14.92 -12.13 -27.63
N ARG A 94 15.64 -11.23 -26.95
CA ARG A 94 15.07 -10.05 -26.27
C ARG A 94 14.58 -8.94 -27.21
N MET A 95 14.91 -8.99 -28.49
CA MET A 95 14.44 -8.00 -29.47
C MET A 95 12.97 -8.22 -29.86
N GLU A 96 12.41 -9.40 -29.59
CA GLU A 96 10.97 -9.71 -29.75
C GLU A 96 10.36 -9.33 -31.12
N THR A 97 11.17 -9.32 -32.19
CA THR A 97 10.72 -9.05 -33.57
C THR A 97 10.67 -10.31 -34.42
N ALA A 98 9.79 -10.33 -35.44
CA ALA A 98 9.72 -11.41 -36.41
C ALA A 98 11.07 -11.67 -37.12
N GLN A 99 11.80 -10.59 -37.42
CA GLN A 99 13.13 -10.67 -38.05
C GLN A 99 14.17 -11.34 -37.13
N ALA A 100 14.15 -11.04 -35.83
CA ALA A 100 15.06 -11.69 -34.88
C ALA A 100 14.75 -13.19 -34.75
N LEU A 101 13.48 -13.58 -34.74
CA LEU A 101 13.05 -14.99 -34.74
C LEU A 101 13.51 -15.74 -35.99
N GLU A 102 13.41 -15.12 -37.17
CA GLU A 102 13.94 -15.70 -38.42
C GLU A 102 15.46 -15.90 -38.35
N CYS A 103 16.20 -14.91 -37.81
CA CYS A 103 17.64 -15.04 -37.57
C CYS A 103 17.95 -16.21 -36.63
N LEU A 104 17.24 -16.34 -35.50
CA LEU A 104 17.42 -17.45 -34.57
C LEU A 104 17.13 -18.81 -35.21
N ARG A 105 16.05 -18.93 -36.00
CA ARG A 105 15.73 -20.17 -36.75
C ARG A 105 16.84 -20.51 -37.76
N ALA A 106 17.36 -19.51 -38.48
CA ALA A 106 18.48 -19.68 -39.40
C ALA A 106 19.79 -20.06 -38.68
N LEU A 107 20.04 -19.52 -37.48
CA LEU A 107 21.19 -19.87 -36.64
C LEU A 107 21.09 -21.30 -36.13
N SER A 108 19.91 -21.78 -35.73
CA SER A 108 19.70 -23.17 -35.30
C SER A 108 20.04 -24.19 -36.39
N LEU A 109 19.71 -23.87 -37.66
CA LEU A 109 20.03 -24.71 -38.81
C LEU A 109 21.51 -24.63 -39.21
N SER A 110 22.11 -23.44 -39.17
CA SER A 110 23.49 -23.22 -39.64
C SER A 110 24.56 -23.59 -38.61
N ARG A 111 24.24 -23.57 -37.32
CA ARG A 111 25.16 -23.89 -36.20
C ARG A 111 24.85 -25.25 -35.58
N ALA A 112 24.98 -26.34 -36.35
CA ALA A 112 24.68 -27.72 -35.94
C ALA A 112 25.65 -28.31 -34.87
N THR A 113 26.60 -27.54 -34.33
CA THR A 113 27.46 -27.99 -33.23
C THR A 113 26.64 -28.08 -31.94
N PRO A 114 26.68 -29.20 -31.19
CA PRO A 114 25.74 -29.45 -30.08
C PRO A 114 25.57 -28.31 -29.08
N GLY A 115 26.67 -27.70 -28.60
CA GLY A 115 26.60 -26.60 -27.62
C GLY A 115 25.97 -25.31 -28.18
N PHE A 116 26.27 -24.95 -29.43
CA PHE A 116 25.70 -23.77 -30.08
C PHE A 116 24.22 -23.98 -30.41
N GLN A 117 23.89 -25.16 -30.94
CA GLN A 117 22.52 -25.50 -31.30
C GLN A 117 21.60 -25.55 -30.06
N GLN A 118 22.10 -26.09 -28.94
CA GLN A 118 21.37 -26.09 -27.66
C GLN A 118 21.01 -24.69 -27.20
N ILE A 119 21.97 -23.75 -27.23
CA ILE A 119 21.75 -22.35 -26.84
C ILE A 119 20.69 -21.68 -27.74
N VAL A 120 20.80 -21.85 -29.06
CA VAL A 120 19.81 -21.25 -29.98
C VAL A 120 18.42 -21.87 -29.79
N ASN A 121 18.34 -23.19 -29.64
CA ASN A 121 17.06 -23.87 -29.42
C ASN A 121 16.42 -23.48 -28.10
N GLN A 122 17.21 -23.27 -27.05
CA GLN A 122 16.70 -22.76 -25.77
C GLN A 122 16.09 -21.37 -25.95
N VAL A 123 16.81 -20.43 -26.56
CA VAL A 123 16.30 -19.06 -26.75
C VAL A 123 15.11 -19.03 -27.73
N LEU A 124 15.08 -19.91 -28.74
CA LEU A 124 13.92 -20.09 -29.60
C LEU A 124 12.70 -20.59 -28.81
N GLN A 125 12.86 -21.53 -27.88
CA GLN A 125 11.77 -21.99 -27.02
C GLN A 125 11.24 -20.89 -26.08
N GLU A 126 12.11 -19.97 -25.66
CA GLU A 126 11.75 -18.81 -24.82
C GLU A 126 11.09 -17.68 -25.62
N SER A 127 11.47 -17.49 -26.89
CA SER A 127 11.09 -16.29 -27.66
C SER A 127 10.04 -16.55 -28.76
N ASP A 128 9.92 -17.79 -29.25
CA ASP A 128 8.96 -18.14 -30.32
C ASP A 128 7.54 -18.19 -29.75
N PRO A 129 6.60 -17.34 -30.20
CA PRO A 129 5.22 -17.32 -29.71
C PRO A 129 4.52 -18.69 -29.73
N ALA A 130 4.88 -19.57 -30.69
CA ALA A 130 4.29 -20.90 -30.80
C ALA A 130 4.72 -21.88 -29.69
N GLY A 131 5.88 -21.66 -29.06
CA GLY A 131 6.47 -22.53 -28.03
C GLY A 131 6.65 -21.87 -26.66
N ALA A 132 6.72 -20.54 -26.63
CA ALA A 132 7.03 -19.74 -25.43
C ALA A 132 6.02 -19.98 -24.30
N PHE A 133 4.72 -20.05 -24.63
CA PHE A 133 3.70 -20.36 -23.62
C PHE A 133 4.01 -21.70 -22.93
N ASN A 134 4.22 -22.77 -23.69
CA ASN A 134 4.48 -24.10 -23.13
C ASN A 134 5.78 -24.16 -22.33
N HIS A 135 6.82 -23.47 -22.80
CA HIS A 135 8.09 -23.37 -22.09
C HIS A 135 7.93 -22.68 -20.72
N HIS A 136 7.32 -21.49 -20.69
CA HIS A 136 7.14 -20.76 -19.44
C HIS A 136 6.09 -21.41 -18.52
N PHE A 137 5.10 -22.09 -19.08
CA PHE A 137 4.15 -22.91 -18.33
C PHE A 137 4.84 -24.10 -17.65
N ALA A 138 5.77 -24.78 -18.32
CA ALA A 138 6.57 -25.83 -17.69
C ALA A 138 7.45 -25.29 -16.55
N ARG A 139 7.95 -24.06 -16.65
CA ARG A 139 8.69 -23.38 -15.56
C ARG A 139 7.77 -23.00 -14.40
N LEU A 140 6.57 -22.49 -14.68
CA LEU A 140 5.54 -22.25 -13.67
C LEU A 140 5.27 -23.52 -12.86
N LEU A 141 5.12 -24.67 -13.52
CA LEU A 141 4.85 -25.96 -12.88
C LEU A 141 5.98 -26.48 -11.98
N GLN A 142 7.19 -25.90 -12.02
CA GLN A 142 8.24 -26.22 -11.02
C GLN A 142 7.83 -25.78 -9.60
N GLY A 143 6.91 -24.82 -9.49
CA GLY A 143 6.28 -24.43 -8.24
C GLY A 143 7.26 -24.12 -7.11
N SER A 144 6.94 -24.55 -5.89
CA SER A 144 7.77 -24.30 -4.71
C SER A 144 9.10 -25.07 -4.72
N ALA A 145 9.29 -26.04 -5.63
CA ALA A 145 10.57 -26.75 -5.76
C ALA A 145 11.65 -25.87 -6.41
N GLN A 146 11.26 -25.00 -7.36
CA GLN A 146 12.14 -23.97 -7.94
C GLN A 146 11.41 -22.62 -8.02
N PRO A 147 11.29 -21.88 -6.90
CA PRO A 147 10.49 -20.66 -6.84
C PRO A 147 10.94 -19.57 -7.81
N ALA A 148 12.25 -19.45 -8.07
CA ALA A 148 12.78 -18.47 -9.01
C ALA A 148 12.27 -18.74 -10.45
N ASP A 149 12.30 -20.00 -10.88
CA ASP A 149 11.82 -20.41 -12.20
C ASP A 149 10.31 -20.28 -12.32
N ALA A 150 9.57 -20.62 -11.26
CA ALA A 150 8.12 -20.47 -11.24
C ALA A 150 7.68 -18.99 -11.32
N ASN A 151 8.35 -18.11 -10.59
CA ASN A 151 8.07 -16.67 -10.63
C ASN A 151 8.42 -16.06 -12.00
N GLU A 152 9.57 -16.43 -12.57
CA GLU A 152 9.95 -16.00 -13.91
C GLU A 152 8.98 -16.53 -14.96
N GLY A 153 8.60 -17.81 -14.88
CA GLY A 153 7.59 -18.42 -15.73
C GLY A 153 6.26 -17.67 -15.67
N ALA A 154 5.77 -17.36 -14.46
CA ALA A 154 4.55 -16.57 -14.28
C ALA A 154 4.66 -15.16 -14.88
N HIS A 155 5.80 -14.48 -14.70
CA HIS A 155 6.03 -13.14 -15.23
C HIS A 155 6.02 -13.12 -16.77
N GLN A 156 6.66 -14.10 -17.42
CA GLN A 156 6.67 -14.19 -18.88
C GLN A 156 5.31 -14.64 -19.41
N LEU A 157 4.64 -15.58 -18.74
CA LEU A 157 3.28 -15.99 -19.12
C LEU A 157 2.31 -14.82 -19.13
N ALA A 158 2.39 -13.89 -18.17
CA ALA A 158 1.50 -12.72 -18.12
C ALA A 158 1.53 -11.87 -19.40
N LYS A 159 2.62 -11.91 -20.16
CA LYS A 159 2.75 -11.20 -21.46
C LYS A 159 2.21 -12.02 -22.65
N LEU A 160 2.09 -13.33 -22.47
CA LEU A 160 1.74 -14.30 -23.51
C LEU A 160 0.30 -14.82 -23.37
N VAL A 161 -0.39 -14.50 -22.28
CA VAL A 161 -1.77 -14.96 -22.05
C VAL A 161 -2.68 -14.52 -23.19
N CYS A 162 -3.38 -15.48 -23.77
CA CYS A 162 -4.41 -15.29 -24.80
C CYS A 162 -5.60 -16.23 -24.51
N ALA A 163 -6.65 -16.18 -25.34
CA ALA A 163 -7.83 -17.03 -25.16
C ALA A 163 -7.48 -18.54 -25.12
N ASP A 164 -6.51 -18.99 -25.93
CA ASP A 164 -6.08 -20.40 -25.98
C ASP A 164 -5.35 -20.86 -24.71
N SER A 165 -4.90 -19.93 -23.86
CA SER A 165 -4.25 -20.22 -22.59
C SER A 165 -5.20 -20.77 -21.52
N PHE A 166 -6.52 -20.67 -21.74
CA PHE A 166 -7.54 -21.07 -20.76
C PHE A 166 -7.39 -22.53 -20.28
N GLY A 167 -7.27 -23.48 -21.21
CA GLY A 167 -7.21 -24.91 -20.87
C GLY A 167 -6.06 -25.27 -19.92
N PRO A 168 -4.79 -24.96 -20.28
CA PRO A 168 -3.64 -25.22 -19.41
C PRO A 168 -3.75 -24.51 -18.05
N LEU A 169 -4.15 -23.24 -18.03
CA LEU A 169 -4.27 -22.46 -16.79
C LEU A 169 -5.38 -23.02 -15.88
N LYS A 170 -6.49 -23.49 -16.44
CA LYS A 170 -7.59 -24.11 -15.68
C LYS A 170 -7.10 -25.32 -14.89
N THR A 171 -6.28 -26.16 -15.49
CA THR A 171 -5.65 -27.29 -14.79
C THR A 171 -4.69 -26.83 -13.69
N ALA A 172 -3.93 -25.76 -13.94
CA ALA A 172 -2.98 -25.24 -12.96
C ALA A 172 -3.64 -24.54 -11.75
N VAL A 173 -4.85 -23.99 -11.90
CA VAL A 173 -5.66 -23.50 -10.76
C VAL A 173 -6.02 -24.63 -9.79
N GLY A 174 -6.17 -25.86 -10.26
CA GLY A 174 -6.39 -27.03 -9.41
C GLY A 174 -5.12 -27.57 -8.71
N HIS A 175 -3.95 -26.97 -8.94
CA HIS A 175 -2.68 -27.58 -8.53
C HIS A 175 -2.48 -27.56 -6.99
N PRO A 176 -1.93 -28.65 -6.40
CA PRO A 176 -1.71 -28.76 -4.95
C PRO A 176 -0.60 -27.82 -4.45
N ASP A 177 0.41 -27.54 -5.28
CA ASP A 177 1.46 -26.57 -4.94
C ASP A 177 0.88 -25.15 -4.83
N PRO A 178 1.11 -24.45 -3.70
CA PRO A 178 0.52 -23.14 -3.46
C PRO A 178 1.08 -22.03 -4.37
N LEU A 179 2.32 -22.15 -4.85
CA LEU A 179 2.93 -21.14 -5.72
C LEU A 179 2.35 -21.25 -7.13
N VAL A 180 2.24 -22.48 -7.67
CA VAL A 180 1.58 -22.75 -8.96
C VAL A 180 0.14 -22.25 -8.94
N PHE A 181 -0.61 -22.65 -7.90
CA PHE A 181 -2.01 -22.23 -7.71
C PHE A 181 -2.16 -20.71 -7.75
N ARG A 182 -1.36 -19.98 -6.97
CA ARG A 182 -1.47 -18.53 -6.83
C ARG A 182 -1.22 -17.81 -8.14
N HIS A 183 -0.18 -18.20 -8.87
CA HIS A 183 0.15 -17.60 -10.16
C HIS A 183 -0.87 -17.98 -11.23
N ALA A 184 -1.27 -19.25 -11.30
CA ALA A 184 -2.27 -19.71 -12.26
C ALA A 184 -3.62 -18.99 -12.08
N LEU A 185 -4.07 -18.79 -10.83
CA LEU A 185 -5.33 -18.08 -10.57
C LEU A 185 -5.25 -16.60 -10.99
N ARG A 186 -4.12 -15.93 -10.76
CA ARG A 186 -3.93 -14.54 -11.22
C ARG A 186 -3.87 -14.44 -12.74
N LEU A 187 -3.14 -15.35 -13.39
CA LEU A 187 -3.04 -15.41 -14.86
C LEU A 187 -4.40 -15.75 -15.50
N MET A 188 -5.21 -16.58 -14.86
CA MET A 188 -6.59 -16.84 -15.31
C MET A 188 -7.40 -15.54 -15.41
N GLY A 189 -7.19 -14.62 -14.46
CA GLY A 189 -7.81 -13.31 -14.43
C GLY A 189 -7.40 -12.37 -15.57
N THR A 190 -6.35 -12.69 -16.33
CA THR A 190 -5.90 -11.90 -17.49
C THR A 190 -6.21 -12.57 -18.82
N VAL A 191 -6.92 -13.71 -18.81
CA VAL A 191 -7.32 -14.41 -20.05
C VAL A 191 -8.49 -13.65 -20.68
N PRO A 192 -8.35 -13.10 -21.91
CA PRO A 192 -9.42 -12.36 -22.55
C PRO A 192 -10.47 -13.31 -23.15
N SER A 193 -11.23 -14.00 -22.29
CA SER A 193 -12.23 -15.00 -22.69
C SER A 193 -13.44 -15.01 -21.74
N THR A 194 -14.64 -15.07 -22.30
CA THR A 194 -15.89 -15.23 -21.53
C THR A 194 -15.92 -16.58 -20.79
N GLU A 195 -15.33 -17.63 -21.37
CA GLU A 195 -15.22 -18.94 -20.72
C GLU A 195 -14.35 -18.90 -19.45
N ALA A 196 -13.30 -18.05 -19.46
CA ALA A 196 -12.46 -17.84 -18.29
C ALA A 196 -13.22 -17.09 -17.18
N ALA A 197 -14.02 -16.10 -17.55
CA ALA A 197 -14.88 -15.37 -16.61
C ALA A 197 -15.97 -16.28 -16.00
N ASP A 198 -16.65 -17.08 -16.80
CA ASP A 198 -17.64 -18.06 -16.33
C ASP A 198 -17.00 -19.09 -15.39
N PHE A 199 -15.80 -19.58 -15.72
CA PHE A 199 -15.04 -20.47 -14.87
C PHE A 199 -14.69 -19.80 -13.52
N LEU A 200 -14.19 -18.56 -13.53
CA LEU A 200 -13.85 -17.84 -12.30
C LEU A 200 -15.08 -17.56 -11.43
N LEU A 201 -16.24 -17.27 -12.04
CA LEU A 201 -17.48 -17.08 -11.30
C LEU A 201 -17.96 -18.38 -10.64
N ALA A 202 -17.90 -19.50 -11.36
CA ALA A 202 -18.20 -20.81 -10.78
C ALA A 202 -17.21 -21.17 -9.65
N PHE A 203 -15.91 -20.94 -9.89
CA PHE A 203 -14.85 -21.16 -8.92
C PHE A 203 -15.02 -20.30 -7.66
N LEU A 204 -15.42 -19.03 -7.80
CA LEU A 204 -15.71 -18.14 -6.67
C LEU A 204 -16.86 -18.70 -5.81
N LYS A 205 -17.95 -19.15 -6.45
CA LYS A 205 -19.11 -19.74 -5.75
C LYS A 205 -18.74 -21.03 -5.02
N GLU A 206 -17.95 -21.89 -5.64
CA GLU A 206 -17.45 -23.13 -5.01
C GLU A 206 -16.53 -22.82 -3.83
N THR A 207 -15.57 -21.90 -4.02
CA THR A 207 -14.64 -21.47 -2.96
C THR A 207 -15.38 -20.81 -1.78
N HIS A 208 -16.47 -20.11 -2.06
CA HIS A 208 -17.35 -19.55 -1.04
C HIS A 208 -17.99 -20.66 -0.17
N LEU A 209 -18.51 -21.72 -0.80
CA LEU A 209 -19.05 -22.88 -0.08
C LEU A 209 -17.96 -23.59 0.75
N ASP A 210 -16.75 -23.71 0.21
CA ASP A 210 -15.60 -24.25 0.94
C ASP A 210 -15.25 -23.40 2.17
N SER A 211 -15.36 -22.07 2.07
CA SER A 211 -15.11 -21.15 3.19
C SER A 211 -16.11 -21.36 4.34
N LEU A 212 -17.39 -21.58 4.02
CA LEU A 212 -18.42 -21.91 5.01
C LEU A 212 -18.10 -23.25 5.70
N GLN A 213 -17.76 -24.28 4.94
CA GLN A 213 -17.41 -25.59 5.50
C GLN A 213 -16.14 -25.52 6.36
N ASP A 214 -15.11 -24.77 5.92
CA ASP A 214 -13.87 -24.58 6.67
C ASP A 214 -14.12 -23.82 7.99
N ARG A 215 -15.04 -22.84 8.01
CA ARG A 215 -15.46 -22.16 9.23
C ARG A 215 -16.11 -23.12 10.23
N GLU A 216 -17.00 -23.99 9.77
CA GLU A 216 -17.63 -25.01 10.61
C GLU A 216 -16.60 -26.01 11.16
N VAL A 217 -15.69 -26.50 10.31
CA VAL A 217 -14.58 -27.38 10.72
C VAL A 217 -13.72 -26.72 11.81
N ARG A 218 -13.35 -25.44 11.65
CA ARG A 218 -12.56 -24.70 12.65
C ARG A 218 -13.31 -24.53 13.98
N SER A 219 -14.61 -24.28 13.93
CA SER A 219 -15.46 -24.21 15.13
C SER A 219 -15.46 -25.55 15.88
N LEU A 220 -15.70 -26.65 15.17
CA LEU A 220 -15.68 -28.00 15.75
C LEU A 220 -14.30 -28.41 16.24
N LEU A 221 -13.22 -28.07 15.53
CA LEU A 221 -11.85 -28.32 15.98
C LEU A 221 -11.53 -27.63 17.30
N THR A 222 -12.03 -26.40 17.49
CA THR A 222 -11.84 -25.65 18.73
C THR A 222 -12.58 -26.32 19.88
N GLU A 223 -13.80 -26.80 19.61
CA GLU A 223 -14.60 -27.49 20.59
C GLU A 223 -14.06 -28.88 20.96
N PHE A 224 -13.74 -29.72 19.97
CA PHE A 224 -13.23 -31.08 20.17
C PHE A 224 -11.90 -31.13 20.94
N ARG A 225 -11.12 -30.06 20.94
CA ARG A 225 -9.89 -29.95 21.74
C ARG A 225 -10.15 -29.82 23.23
N VAL A 226 -11.30 -29.27 23.62
CA VAL A 226 -11.67 -29.03 25.01
C VAL A 226 -12.50 -30.19 25.56
N LEU A 227 -13.27 -30.87 24.70
CA LEU A 227 -14.16 -31.95 25.10
C LEU A 227 -13.40 -33.23 25.53
N PRO A 228 -13.92 -33.97 26.52
CA PRO A 228 -13.49 -35.33 26.80
C PRO A 228 -13.68 -36.26 25.59
N HIS A 229 -12.79 -37.24 25.44
CA HIS A 229 -12.85 -38.25 24.37
C HIS A 229 -14.26 -38.86 24.09
N PRO A 230 -15.03 -39.32 25.09
CA PRO A 230 -16.37 -39.88 24.83
C PRO A 230 -17.37 -38.84 24.29
N GLU A 231 -17.23 -37.58 24.69
CA GLU A 231 -18.08 -36.49 24.20
C GLU A 231 -17.73 -36.10 22.76
N VAL A 232 -16.44 -36.14 22.39
CA VAL A 232 -16.00 -35.95 20.99
C VAL A 232 -16.63 -37.02 20.09
N LYS A 233 -16.61 -38.29 20.51
CA LYS A 233 -17.24 -39.39 19.76
C LYS A 233 -18.74 -39.14 19.55
N ALA A 234 -19.47 -38.85 20.62
CA ALA A 234 -20.92 -38.64 20.56
C ALA A 234 -21.28 -37.45 19.66
N LYS A 235 -20.54 -36.35 19.79
CA LYS A 235 -20.78 -35.14 19.01
C LYS A 235 -20.42 -35.32 17.53
N ALA A 236 -19.29 -35.96 17.22
CA ALA A 236 -18.89 -36.25 15.85
C ALA A 236 -19.93 -37.16 15.14
N LEU A 237 -20.43 -38.18 15.86
CA LEU A 237 -21.48 -39.07 15.36
C LEU A 237 -22.79 -38.32 15.06
N GLN A 238 -23.24 -37.48 15.97
CA GLN A 238 -24.46 -36.68 15.80
C GLN A 238 -24.32 -35.68 14.65
N ALA A 239 -23.21 -34.95 14.59
CA ALA A 239 -22.95 -33.98 13.53
C ALA A 239 -22.84 -34.65 12.15
N LEU A 240 -22.19 -35.82 12.06
CA LEU A 240 -22.07 -36.56 10.81
C LEU A 240 -23.44 -37.10 10.35
N SER A 241 -24.21 -37.71 11.25
CA SER A 241 -25.51 -38.30 10.92
C SER A 241 -26.50 -37.24 10.43
N SER A 242 -26.64 -36.14 11.16
CA SER A 242 -27.51 -35.01 10.76
C SER A 242 -27.11 -34.40 9.42
N ARG A 243 -25.79 -34.32 9.13
CA ARG A 243 -25.29 -33.81 7.86
C ARG A 243 -25.60 -34.74 6.69
N LEU A 244 -25.44 -36.06 6.88
CA LEU A 244 -25.72 -37.05 5.85
C LEU A 244 -27.22 -37.17 5.55
N GLU A 245 -28.08 -37.06 6.57
CA GLU A 245 -29.54 -37.04 6.43
C GLU A 245 -30.03 -35.82 5.63
N ALA A 246 -29.37 -34.68 5.80
CA ALA A 246 -29.67 -33.45 5.06
C ALA A 246 -29.09 -33.43 3.62
N SER A 247 -28.32 -34.45 3.23
CA SER A 247 -27.72 -34.53 1.90
C SER A 247 -28.79 -34.84 0.83
N PRO A 248 -28.71 -34.24 -0.38
CA PRO A 248 -29.65 -34.54 -1.47
C PRO A 248 -29.61 -36.01 -1.92
N ALA A 249 -28.49 -36.70 -1.72
CA ALA A 249 -28.34 -38.13 -1.96
C ALA A 249 -27.75 -38.80 -0.71
N PRO A 250 -28.58 -39.17 0.28
CA PRO A 250 -28.09 -39.71 1.55
C PRO A 250 -27.57 -41.15 1.40
N PRO A 251 -26.38 -41.49 1.93
CA PRO A 251 -25.87 -42.85 1.94
C PRO A 251 -26.59 -43.68 3.02
N LEU A 252 -27.75 -44.22 2.67
CA LEU A 252 -28.69 -44.85 3.63
C LEU A 252 -28.08 -46.04 4.39
N ALA A 253 -27.17 -46.80 3.78
CA ALA A 253 -26.53 -47.94 4.43
C ALA A 253 -25.55 -47.51 5.52
N GLU A 254 -24.78 -46.46 5.25
CA GLU A 254 -23.82 -45.86 6.16
C GLU A 254 -24.53 -45.12 7.29
N ILE A 255 -25.62 -44.41 7.00
CA ILE A 255 -26.49 -43.79 8.02
C ILE A 255 -27.05 -44.86 8.97
N ALA A 256 -27.53 -45.98 8.43
CA ALA A 256 -28.00 -47.10 9.25
C ALA A 256 -26.86 -47.73 10.09
N GLY A 257 -25.65 -47.80 9.55
CA GLY A 257 -24.46 -48.27 10.28
C GLY A 257 -24.03 -47.31 11.40
N LEU A 258 -24.16 -45.99 11.20
CA LEU A 258 -23.91 -44.97 12.22
C LEU A 258 -24.94 -44.98 13.35
N ALA A 259 -26.18 -45.41 13.07
CA ALA A 259 -27.24 -45.56 14.06
C ALA A 259 -27.11 -46.84 14.93
N SER A 260 -26.13 -47.70 14.66
CA SER A 260 -25.88 -48.92 15.45
C SER A 260 -25.33 -48.60 16.84
N GLU A 261 -25.65 -49.44 17.83
CA GLU A 261 -25.03 -49.38 19.16
C GLU A 261 -23.64 -50.04 19.19
N ASP A 262 -23.30 -50.85 18.16
CA ASP A 262 -22.03 -51.56 18.06
C ASP A 262 -20.91 -50.67 17.49
N PRO A 263 -19.83 -50.39 18.26
CA PRO A 263 -18.73 -49.54 17.80
C PRO A 263 -18.00 -50.08 16.56
N ALA A 264 -17.98 -51.40 16.33
CA ALA A 264 -17.36 -51.96 15.13
C ALA A 264 -18.18 -51.63 13.86
N THR A 265 -19.51 -51.70 13.96
CA THR A 265 -20.43 -51.29 12.90
C THR A 265 -20.33 -49.79 12.59
N ILE A 266 -20.26 -48.94 13.62
CA ILE A 266 -20.07 -47.49 13.44
C ILE A 266 -18.72 -47.20 12.78
N LEU A 267 -17.65 -47.89 13.18
CA LEU A 267 -16.32 -47.71 12.60
C LEU A 267 -16.27 -48.15 11.13
N ALA A 268 -16.94 -49.24 10.77
CA ALA A 268 -17.04 -49.70 9.39
C ALA A 268 -17.77 -48.66 8.51
N ALA A 269 -18.91 -48.13 8.99
CA ALA A 269 -19.64 -47.07 8.30
C ALA A 269 -18.81 -45.79 8.15
N ALA A 270 -18.16 -45.32 9.23
CA ALA A 270 -17.28 -44.16 9.19
C ALA A 270 -16.09 -44.35 8.22
N SER A 271 -15.56 -45.57 8.10
CA SER A 271 -14.44 -45.87 7.20
C SER A 271 -14.87 -45.95 5.74
N GLN A 272 -16.08 -46.46 5.45
CA GLN A 272 -16.67 -46.44 4.10
C GLN A 272 -16.96 -45.01 3.63
N LEU A 273 -17.43 -44.16 4.54
CA LEU A 273 -17.65 -42.74 4.27
C LEU A 273 -16.35 -42.00 3.86
N LYS A 274 -15.18 -42.40 4.36
CA LYS A 274 -13.89 -41.84 3.92
C LYS A 274 -13.58 -42.07 2.45
N THR A 275 -14.10 -43.16 1.88
CA THR A 275 -13.86 -43.51 0.48
C THR A 275 -14.85 -42.84 -0.48
N MET A 276 -15.86 -42.16 0.05
CA MET A 276 -16.84 -41.42 -0.73
C MET A 276 -16.37 -39.97 -0.94
N GLU A 277 -16.78 -39.35 -2.05
CA GLU A 277 -16.59 -37.92 -2.27
C GLU A 277 -17.57 -37.12 -1.40
N LEU A 278 -17.22 -37.02 -0.13
CA LEU A 278 -17.92 -36.19 0.85
C LEU A 278 -17.34 -34.77 0.83
N GLY A 279 -18.20 -33.77 1.09
CA GLY A 279 -17.74 -32.41 1.32
C GLY A 279 -16.78 -32.32 2.51
N LEU A 280 -15.95 -31.28 2.54
CA LEU A 280 -14.88 -31.05 3.53
C LEU A 280 -15.29 -31.37 4.98
N LEU A 281 -16.43 -30.85 5.41
CA LEU A 281 -16.91 -31.05 6.78
C LEU A 281 -17.24 -32.51 7.08
N ALA A 282 -17.89 -33.20 6.15
CA ALA A 282 -18.29 -34.60 6.33
C ALA A 282 -17.07 -35.53 6.32
N SER A 283 -16.08 -35.27 5.47
CA SER A 283 -14.79 -35.98 5.51
C SER A 283 -14.11 -35.78 6.88
N PHE A 284 -14.00 -34.54 7.36
CA PHE A 284 -13.41 -34.25 8.68
C PHE A 284 -14.14 -34.97 9.82
N LEU A 285 -15.47 -34.96 9.83
CA LEU A 285 -16.27 -35.63 10.84
C LEU A 285 -16.11 -37.16 10.79
N SER A 286 -16.07 -37.75 9.60
CA SER A 286 -15.86 -39.19 9.42
C SER A 286 -14.47 -39.65 9.89
N GLU A 287 -13.44 -38.84 9.63
CA GLU A 287 -12.08 -39.08 10.10
C GLU A 287 -11.99 -38.98 11.63
N THR A 288 -12.56 -37.91 12.18
CA THR A 288 -12.57 -37.68 13.63
C THR A 288 -13.33 -38.79 14.36
N LEU A 289 -14.48 -39.23 13.83
CA LEU A 289 -15.26 -40.31 14.40
C LEU A 289 -14.51 -41.64 14.36
N ALA A 290 -13.90 -41.98 13.22
CA ALA A 290 -13.10 -43.19 13.09
C ALA A 290 -11.92 -43.19 14.09
N ASP A 291 -11.23 -42.06 14.25
CA ASP A 291 -10.11 -41.96 15.18
C ASP A 291 -10.54 -42.01 16.66
N ALA A 292 -11.71 -41.45 16.98
CA ALA A 292 -12.30 -41.53 18.32
C ALA A 292 -12.80 -42.95 18.66
N LEU A 293 -13.06 -43.80 17.68
CA LEU A 293 -13.48 -45.20 17.88
C LEU A 293 -12.29 -46.15 18.11
N VAL A 294 -11.05 -45.75 17.78
CA VAL A 294 -9.84 -46.57 17.94
C VAL A 294 -9.34 -46.64 19.40
N ASP A 295 -10.06 -46.02 20.35
CA ASP A 295 -9.86 -46.10 21.81
C ASP A 295 -8.43 -45.77 22.29
N LYS A 296 -7.75 -44.89 21.53
CA LYS A 296 -6.42 -44.35 21.84
C LYS A 296 -6.48 -42.82 21.85
N PRO A 297 -6.58 -42.17 23.03
CA PRO A 297 -6.76 -40.72 23.11
C PRO A 297 -5.59 -39.93 22.50
N ALA A 298 -4.37 -40.47 22.54
CA ALA A 298 -3.20 -39.87 21.89
C ALA A 298 -3.30 -39.85 20.35
N HIS A 299 -4.01 -40.82 19.76
CA HIS A 299 -4.22 -40.88 18.31
C HIS A 299 -5.18 -39.78 17.87
N LEU A 300 -6.32 -39.65 18.56
CA LEU A 300 -7.28 -38.58 18.32
C LEU A 300 -6.65 -37.19 18.49
N ALA A 301 -5.88 -36.98 19.57
CA ALA A 301 -5.18 -35.70 19.80
C ALA A 301 -4.21 -35.35 18.65
N LYS A 302 -3.47 -36.34 18.13
CA LYS A 302 -2.57 -36.16 16.99
C LYS A 302 -3.34 -35.82 15.71
N SER A 303 -4.44 -36.52 15.45
CA SER A 303 -5.32 -36.29 14.29
C SER A 303 -5.93 -34.89 14.31
N LEU A 304 -6.48 -34.45 15.45
CA LEU A 304 -6.99 -33.08 15.63
C LEU A 304 -5.88 -32.02 15.49
N GLY A 305 -4.64 -32.35 15.87
CA GLY A 305 -3.47 -31.51 15.60
C GLY A 305 -3.20 -31.34 14.11
N GLN A 306 -3.15 -32.44 13.37
CA GLN A 306 -2.94 -32.44 11.91
C GLN A 306 -4.09 -31.75 11.16
N ALA A 307 -5.34 -31.99 11.57
CA ALA A 307 -6.53 -31.34 11.01
C ALA A 307 -6.49 -29.82 11.21
N SER A 308 -5.97 -29.34 12.34
CA SER A 308 -5.81 -27.90 12.58
C SER A 308 -4.73 -27.26 11.70
N GLU A 309 -3.60 -27.93 11.48
CA GLU A 309 -2.58 -27.44 10.54
C GLU A 309 -3.09 -27.43 9.10
N ALA A 310 -3.88 -28.44 8.73
CA ALA A 310 -4.53 -28.50 7.43
C ALA A 310 -5.58 -27.39 7.26
N ALA A 311 -6.41 -27.14 8.28
CA ALA A 311 -7.38 -26.06 8.29
C ALA A 311 -6.70 -24.69 8.14
N GLN A 312 -5.62 -24.42 8.89
CA GLN A 312 -4.90 -23.14 8.76
C GLN A 312 -4.31 -22.93 7.36
N ARG A 313 -3.76 -23.98 6.74
CA ARG A 313 -3.27 -23.94 5.36
C ARG A 313 -4.41 -23.70 4.36
N ARG A 314 -5.55 -24.35 4.57
CA ARG A 314 -6.75 -24.22 3.74
C ARG A 314 -7.37 -22.84 3.82
N THR A 315 -7.54 -22.27 5.02
CA THR A 315 -8.06 -20.91 5.21
C THR A 315 -7.26 -19.89 4.40
N ARG A 316 -5.92 -19.93 4.45
CA ARG A 316 -5.06 -19.03 3.66
C ARG A 316 -5.21 -19.23 2.15
N ARG A 317 -5.48 -20.46 1.72
CA ARG A 317 -5.73 -20.77 0.30
C ARG A 317 -7.08 -20.22 -0.14
N ILE A 318 -8.12 -20.44 0.65
CA ILE A 318 -9.50 -19.95 0.42
C ILE A 318 -9.54 -18.42 0.39
N GLU A 319 -8.91 -17.76 1.36
CA GLU A 319 -8.83 -16.30 1.43
C GLU A 319 -8.20 -15.72 0.16
N PHE A 320 -7.02 -16.25 -0.23
CA PHE A 320 -6.35 -15.84 -1.46
C PHE A 320 -7.21 -16.11 -2.71
N ALA A 321 -7.89 -17.26 -2.73
CA ALA A 321 -8.72 -17.69 -3.85
C ALA A 321 -9.91 -16.74 -4.06
N LEU A 322 -10.64 -16.43 -2.99
CA LEU A 322 -11.78 -15.52 -3.01
C LEU A 322 -11.35 -14.11 -3.44
N ASP A 323 -10.30 -13.56 -2.84
CA ASP A 323 -9.85 -12.21 -3.17
C ASP A 323 -9.33 -12.10 -4.61
N SER A 324 -8.53 -13.07 -5.06
CA SER A 324 -7.96 -13.06 -6.41
C SER A 324 -9.04 -13.28 -7.48
N ALA A 325 -9.97 -14.20 -7.25
CA ALA A 325 -11.09 -14.44 -8.16
C ALA A 325 -12.03 -13.22 -8.21
N ALA A 326 -12.36 -12.63 -7.07
CA ALA A 326 -13.20 -11.43 -6.99
C ALA A 326 -12.58 -10.25 -7.75
N GLN A 327 -11.30 -9.96 -7.51
CA GLN A 327 -10.60 -8.87 -8.20
C GLN A 327 -10.50 -9.10 -9.71
N SER A 328 -10.23 -10.34 -10.12
CA SER A 328 -10.16 -10.71 -11.54
C SER A 328 -11.51 -10.57 -12.22
N LEU A 329 -12.58 -11.05 -11.58
CA LEU A 329 -13.95 -10.91 -12.10
C LEU A 329 -14.39 -9.46 -12.21
N ALA A 330 -14.01 -8.60 -11.26
CA ALA A 330 -14.29 -7.16 -11.37
C ALA A 330 -13.60 -6.54 -12.59
N THR A 331 -12.32 -6.85 -12.80
CA THR A 331 -11.59 -6.39 -14.01
C THR A 331 -12.24 -6.93 -15.29
N MET A 332 -12.57 -8.22 -15.34
CA MET A 332 -13.24 -8.82 -16.50
C MET A 332 -14.63 -8.22 -16.78
N ALA A 333 -15.37 -7.85 -15.74
CA ALA A 333 -16.67 -7.18 -15.88
C ALA A 333 -16.51 -5.75 -16.42
N GLU A 334 -15.50 -5.01 -15.96
CA GLU A 334 -15.14 -3.67 -16.50
C GLU A 334 -14.69 -3.75 -17.97
N GLU A 335 -14.00 -4.83 -18.36
CA GLU A 335 -13.60 -5.12 -19.74
C GLU A 335 -14.76 -5.63 -20.62
N GLY A 336 -15.94 -5.89 -20.05
CA GLY A 336 -17.13 -6.37 -20.75
C GLY A 336 -17.09 -7.86 -21.12
N LEU A 337 -16.23 -8.66 -20.47
CA LEU A 337 -16.13 -10.12 -20.68
C LEU A 337 -17.20 -10.90 -19.91
N ILE A 338 -17.85 -10.28 -18.91
CA ILE A 338 -18.94 -10.86 -18.14
C ILE A 338 -19.89 -9.76 -17.67
N GLU A 339 -21.18 -10.09 -17.58
CA GLU A 339 -22.19 -9.18 -17.04
C GLU A 339 -21.92 -8.90 -15.55
N PRO A 340 -21.94 -7.63 -15.10
CA PRO A 340 -21.64 -7.29 -13.71
C PRO A 340 -22.64 -7.87 -12.69
N ALA A 341 -23.93 -7.99 -13.06
CA ALA A 341 -24.99 -8.41 -12.15
C ALA A 341 -24.74 -9.76 -11.43
N PRO A 342 -24.47 -10.88 -12.13
CA PRO A 342 -24.19 -12.16 -11.47
C PRO A 342 -22.91 -12.15 -10.63
N VAL A 343 -21.92 -11.33 -11.01
CA VAL A 343 -20.68 -11.16 -10.24
C VAL A 343 -20.99 -10.43 -8.93
N MET A 344 -21.70 -9.30 -9.00
CA MET A 344 -22.09 -8.53 -7.81
C MET A 344 -22.95 -9.35 -6.85
N GLU A 345 -23.86 -10.17 -7.35
CA GLU A 345 -24.68 -11.06 -6.52
C GLU A 345 -23.82 -12.04 -5.70
N ALA A 346 -22.86 -12.71 -6.35
CA ALA A 346 -21.96 -13.66 -5.70
C ALA A 346 -21.02 -12.99 -4.68
N LEU A 347 -20.52 -11.80 -4.99
CA LEU A 347 -19.68 -11.01 -4.07
C LEU A 347 -20.50 -10.52 -2.86
N ALA A 348 -21.72 -10.05 -3.08
CA ALA A 348 -22.61 -9.59 -2.03
C ALA A 348 -23.01 -10.74 -1.09
N GLU A 349 -23.33 -11.92 -1.64
CA GLU A 349 -23.59 -13.14 -0.84
C GLU A 349 -22.41 -13.49 0.06
N SER A 350 -21.18 -13.43 -0.47
CA SER A 350 -19.96 -13.69 0.28
C SER A 350 -19.82 -12.77 1.50
N LEU A 351 -20.12 -11.48 1.35
CA LEU A 351 -20.11 -10.50 2.45
C LEU A 351 -21.25 -10.73 3.45
N ARG A 352 -22.48 -11.03 2.98
CA ARG A 352 -23.64 -11.29 3.86
C ARG A 352 -23.39 -12.47 4.79
N LEU A 353 -22.73 -13.50 4.30
CA LEU A 353 -22.43 -14.72 5.06
C LEU A 353 -21.12 -14.64 5.85
N GLY A 354 -20.41 -13.50 5.79
CA GLY A 354 -19.17 -13.26 6.54
C GLY A 354 -18.00 -14.12 6.07
N THR A 355 -17.97 -14.45 4.77
CA THR A 355 -16.86 -15.16 4.11
C THR A 355 -16.03 -14.25 3.22
N GLY A 356 -16.56 -13.06 2.89
CA GLY A 356 -15.87 -12.08 2.06
C GLY A 356 -14.74 -11.40 2.82
N TYR A 357 -13.67 -11.11 2.08
CA TYR A 357 -12.47 -10.44 2.57
C TYR A 357 -12.31 -9.07 1.90
N VAL A 358 -11.15 -8.44 2.11
CA VAL A 358 -10.82 -7.11 1.60
C VAL A 358 -10.92 -7.03 0.07
N GLY A 359 -10.42 -8.04 -0.65
CA GLY A 359 -10.50 -8.10 -2.11
C GLY A 359 -11.92 -8.28 -2.62
N VAL A 360 -12.77 -9.05 -1.93
CA VAL A 360 -14.20 -9.19 -2.27
C VAL A 360 -14.94 -7.86 -2.17
N ALA A 361 -14.77 -7.12 -1.07
CA ALA A 361 -15.43 -5.81 -0.92
C ALA A 361 -14.89 -4.76 -1.89
N SER A 362 -13.58 -4.76 -2.15
CA SER A 362 -12.97 -3.87 -3.14
C SER A 362 -13.49 -4.15 -4.56
N ALA A 363 -13.66 -5.44 -4.92
CA ALA A 363 -14.23 -5.85 -6.20
C ALA A 363 -15.69 -5.43 -6.34
N LEU A 364 -16.50 -5.61 -5.29
CA LEU A 364 -17.90 -5.17 -5.30
C LEU A 364 -18.00 -3.64 -5.39
N ALA A 365 -17.12 -2.90 -4.69
CA ALA A 365 -17.06 -1.44 -4.74
C ALA A 365 -16.65 -0.89 -6.12
N ARG A 366 -15.90 -1.64 -6.93
CA ARG A 366 -15.58 -1.27 -8.31
C ARG A 366 -16.82 -1.34 -9.21
N LEU A 367 -17.67 -2.35 -9.00
CA LEU A 367 -18.81 -2.63 -9.88
C LEU A 367 -20.11 -1.93 -9.48
N VAL A 368 -20.30 -1.65 -8.19
CA VAL A 368 -21.56 -1.11 -7.66
C VAL A 368 -21.88 0.25 -8.29
N ARG A 369 -23.16 0.51 -8.59
CA ARG A 369 -23.60 1.82 -9.06
C ARG A 369 -24.15 2.67 -7.90
N PRO A 370 -24.14 4.00 -7.99
CA PRO A 370 -24.65 4.85 -6.91
C PRO A 370 -26.11 4.61 -6.55
N GLU A 371 -26.94 4.11 -7.49
CA GLU A 371 -28.34 3.79 -7.23
C GLU A 371 -28.54 2.52 -6.38
N GLU A 372 -27.49 1.69 -6.26
CA GLU A 372 -27.52 0.40 -5.55
C GLU A 372 -27.16 0.57 -4.06
N GLU A 373 -27.88 1.47 -3.36
CA GLU A 373 -27.60 1.85 -1.97
C GLU A 373 -27.49 0.64 -1.02
N ALA A 374 -28.29 -0.41 -1.25
CA ALA A 374 -28.26 -1.63 -0.44
C ALA A 374 -26.91 -2.37 -0.51
N LEU A 375 -26.24 -2.34 -1.66
CA LEU A 375 -24.90 -2.95 -1.82
C LEU A 375 -23.82 -2.06 -1.20
N THR A 376 -23.95 -0.75 -1.34
CA THR A 376 -23.05 0.20 -0.67
C THR A 376 -23.13 0.07 0.85
N ASP A 377 -24.34 0.04 1.40
CA ASP A 377 -24.58 -0.12 2.83
C ASP A 377 -24.12 -1.50 3.33
N LEU A 378 -24.24 -2.56 2.52
CA LEU A 378 -23.70 -3.87 2.86
C LEU A 378 -22.18 -3.82 3.07
N MET A 379 -21.42 -3.18 2.17
CA MET A 379 -19.96 -3.12 2.26
C MET A 379 -19.49 -2.21 3.40
N LEU A 380 -20.09 -1.03 3.51
CA LEU A 380 -19.73 -0.03 4.53
C LEU A 380 -20.34 -0.32 5.91
N GLY A 381 -21.20 -1.32 6.01
CA GLY A 381 -21.77 -1.82 7.26
C GLY A 381 -21.06 -3.05 7.84
N GLN A 382 -20.01 -3.56 7.19
CA GLN A 382 -19.28 -4.74 7.66
C GLN A 382 -18.66 -4.49 9.04
N ALA A 383 -18.65 -5.50 9.92
CA ALA A 383 -18.07 -5.36 11.25
C ALA A 383 -16.54 -5.13 11.20
N ASP A 384 -15.87 -5.75 10.23
CA ASP A 384 -14.43 -5.60 10.02
C ASP A 384 -14.11 -4.26 9.37
N GLY A 385 -13.31 -3.44 10.07
CA GLY A 385 -12.85 -2.15 9.60
C GLY A 385 -11.97 -2.20 8.35
N ALA A 386 -11.21 -3.28 8.16
CA ALA A 386 -10.37 -3.43 6.97
C ALA A 386 -11.23 -3.58 5.71
N ILE A 387 -12.34 -4.33 5.80
CA ILE A 387 -13.29 -4.51 4.71
C ILE A 387 -13.99 -3.18 4.39
N ARG A 388 -14.49 -2.48 5.41
CA ARG A 388 -15.11 -1.15 5.24
C ARG A 388 -14.15 -0.15 4.62
N GLY A 389 -12.91 -0.07 5.14
CA GLY A 389 -11.90 0.86 4.68
C GLY A 389 -11.48 0.63 3.22
N ALA A 390 -11.39 -0.64 2.80
CA ALA A 390 -11.06 -0.96 1.42
C ALA A 390 -12.20 -0.63 0.44
N ALA A 391 -13.45 -0.92 0.81
CA ALA A 391 -14.61 -0.49 0.03
C ALA A 391 -14.69 1.04 -0.07
N LEU A 392 -14.48 1.74 1.05
CA LEU A 392 -14.45 3.21 1.08
C LEU A 392 -13.39 3.78 0.14
N GLU A 393 -12.19 3.22 0.12
CA GLU A 393 -11.11 3.71 -0.74
C GLU A 393 -11.43 3.59 -2.23
N VAL A 394 -12.00 2.45 -2.63
CA VAL A 394 -12.42 2.22 -4.02
C VAL A 394 -13.57 3.15 -4.40
N LEU A 395 -14.61 3.28 -3.57
CA LEU A 395 -15.73 4.18 -3.83
C LEU A 395 -15.30 5.64 -3.89
N GLY A 396 -14.42 6.05 -2.98
CA GLY A 396 -13.86 7.39 -2.89
C GLY A 396 -13.02 7.76 -4.11
N GLY A 397 -12.17 6.83 -4.57
CA GLY A 397 -11.34 6.99 -5.77
C GLY A 397 -12.10 7.14 -7.09
N ARG A 398 -13.41 6.84 -7.10
CA ARG A 398 -14.28 7.05 -8.28
C ARG A 398 -14.76 8.49 -8.42
N PHE A 399 -14.69 9.29 -7.35
CA PHE A 399 -15.14 10.69 -7.32
C PHE A 399 -16.58 10.91 -7.81
N GLU A 400 -17.45 9.92 -7.67
CA GLU A 400 -18.84 10.00 -8.12
C GLU A 400 -19.74 10.67 -7.05
N PRO A 401 -20.47 11.76 -7.39
CA PRO A 401 -21.30 12.49 -6.42
C PRO A 401 -22.40 11.65 -5.78
N GLY A 402 -22.85 10.59 -6.46
CA GLY A 402 -23.91 9.71 -5.96
C GLY A 402 -23.53 8.96 -4.67
N PHE A 403 -22.23 8.77 -4.38
CA PHE A 403 -21.77 8.14 -3.13
C PHE A 403 -21.71 9.12 -1.94
N ARG A 404 -22.06 10.39 -2.11
CA ARG A 404 -22.08 11.39 -1.02
C ARG A 404 -22.81 10.90 0.22
N ALA A 405 -24.01 10.32 0.05
CA ALA A 405 -24.80 9.83 1.19
C ALA A 405 -24.08 8.73 1.98
N ALA A 406 -23.37 7.85 1.27
CA ALA A 406 -22.59 6.79 1.88
C ALA A 406 -21.40 7.32 2.70
N PHE A 407 -20.64 8.28 2.14
CA PHE A 407 -19.54 8.92 2.86
C PHE A 407 -20.04 9.72 4.08
N MET A 408 -21.20 10.37 3.95
CA MET A 408 -21.84 11.03 5.08
C MET A 408 -22.10 10.03 6.21
N LYS A 409 -22.63 8.82 5.95
CA LYS A 409 -22.88 7.81 7.00
C LYS A 409 -21.59 7.45 7.77
N LEU A 410 -20.45 7.37 7.08
CA LEU A 410 -19.15 6.98 7.68
C LEU A 410 -18.39 8.12 8.37
N ARG A 411 -18.85 9.36 8.31
CA ARG A 411 -18.17 10.52 8.94
C ARG A 411 -17.97 10.39 10.47
N ARG A 412 -18.71 9.46 11.10
CA ARG A 412 -18.64 9.09 12.52
C ARG A 412 -18.35 7.61 12.72
N ASP A 413 -17.64 6.97 11.80
CA ASP A 413 -17.21 5.58 12.00
C ASP A 413 -16.41 5.50 13.33
N ALA A 414 -16.59 4.38 14.04
CA ALA A 414 -15.89 4.13 15.30
C ALA A 414 -14.36 4.09 15.12
N ILE A 415 -13.89 3.80 13.90
CA ILE A 415 -12.49 3.83 13.51
C ILE A 415 -12.18 5.21 12.92
N THR A 416 -11.38 6.00 13.65
CA THR A 416 -11.02 7.38 13.28
C THR A 416 -10.47 7.50 11.86
N ASP A 417 -9.61 6.58 11.44
CA ASP A 417 -9.01 6.57 10.09
C ASP A 417 -10.08 6.40 8.98
N ILE A 418 -11.13 5.59 9.20
CA ILE A 418 -12.23 5.45 8.25
C ILE A 418 -13.06 6.72 8.20
N ALA A 419 -13.36 7.31 9.36
CA ALA A 419 -14.10 8.57 9.42
C ALA A 419 -13.35 9.72 8.73
N GLU A 420 -12.03 9.81 8.93
CA GLU A 420 -11.17 10.81 8.29
C GLU A 420 -11.07 10.60 6.78
N ARG A 421 -10.86 9.36 6.31
CA ARG A 421 -10.87 9.05 4.87
C ARG A 421 -12.22 9.36 4.23
N SER A 422 -13.32 9.09 4.94
CA SER A 422 -14.65 9.41 4.44
C SER A 422 -14.84 10.91 4.24
N LEU A 423 -14.38 11.72 5.21
CA LEU A 423 -14.37 13.19 5.10
C LEU A 423 -13.42 13.69 4.01
N TRP A 424 -12.28 13.02 3.81
CA TRP A 424 -11.37 13.34 2.73
C TRP A 424 -12.05 13.16 1.37
N HIS A 425 -12.64 11.98 1.13
CA HIS A 425 -13.35 11.66 -0.11
C HIS A 425 -14.55 12.58 -0.33
N LEU A 426 -15.31 12.91 0.72
CA LEU A 426 -16.44 13.85 0.67
C LEU A 426 -16.01 15.24 0.16
N GLY A 427 -14.80 15.70 0.52
CA GLY A 427 -14.30 17.01 0.08
C GLY A 427 -13.73 17.02 -1.32
N LYS A 428 -13.52 15.84 -1.94
CA LYS A 428 -13.19 15.71 -3.36
C LYS A 428 -14.43 15.73 -4.26
N LEU A 429 -15.62 15.60 -3.70
CA LEU A 429 -16.88 15.70 -4.45
C LEU A 429 -17.27 17.16 -4.72
N PRO A 430 -18.04 17.44 -5.80
CA PRO A 430 -18.51 18.79 -6.12
C PRO A 430 -19.40 19.40 -5.03
N GLY A 431 -19.13 20.63 -4.62
CA GLY A 431 -19.83 21.34 -3.54
C GLY A 431 -19.32 21.06 -2.11
N PRO A 432 -17.99 21.07 -1.87
CA PRO A 432 -17.44 20.82 -0.54
C PRO A 432 -17.74 21.97 0.43
N VAL A 433 -17.86 23.21 -0.06
CA VAL A 433 -18.11 24.40 0.76
C VAL A 433 -19.54 24.41 1.30
N GLU A 434 -20.51 24.05 0.48
CA GLU A 434 -21.91 23.87 0.87
C GLU A 434 -22.01 22.76 1.93
N THR A 435 -21.32 21.64 1.71
CA THR A 435 -21.26 20.53 2.66
C THR A 435 -20.69 20.98 4.01
N ALA A 436 -19.64 21.81 3.99
CA ALA A 436 -19.07 22.39 5.21
C ALA A 436 -20.04 23.35 5.90
N ARG A 437 -20.75 24.20 5.16
CA ARG A 437 -21.79 25.09 5.72
C ARG A 437 -22.92 24.31 6.37
N ASP A 438 -23.34 23.19 5.76
CA ASP A 438 -24.36 22.31 6.34
C ASP A 438 -23.91 21.70 7.68
N PHE A 439 -22.64 21.31 7.80
CA PHE A 439 -22.08 20.87 9.09
C PHE A 439 -22.06 21.99 10.11
N LEU A 440 -21.66 23.20 9.72
CA LEU A 440 -21.62 24.34 10.62
C LEU A 440 -23.03 24.77 11.07
N ALA A 441 -24.03 24.73 10.18
CA ALA A 441 -25.41 25.07 10.50
C ALA A 441 -26.11 24.02 11.39
N ASN A 442 -25.49 22.85 11.60
CA ASN A 442 -26.08 21.79 12.40
C ASN A 442 -26.16 22.16 13.89
N GLY A 443 -27.29 21.83 14.53
CA GLY A 443 -27.51 22.07 15.96
C GLY A 443 -26.74 21.12 16.89
N ASP A 444 -26.31 19.95 16.38
CA ASP A 444 -25.51 18.99 17.13
C ASP A 444 -24.03 19.46 17.20
N PRO A 445 -23.48 19.75 18.41
CA PRO A 445 -22.08 20.13 18.56
C PRO A 445 -21.10 19.12 17.95
N GLU A 446 -21.42 17.83 17.97
CA GLU A 446 -20.54 16.82 17.39
C GLU A 446 -20.51 16.92 15.86
N GLU A 447 -21.60 17.33 15.19
CA GLU A 447 -21.60 17.56 13.74
C GLU A 447 -20.79 18.80 13.38
N VAL A 448 -20.84 19.81 14.23
CA VAL A 448 -20.02 21.02 14.08
C VAL A 448 -18.53 20.67 14.17
N LEU A 449 -18.12 19.83 15.14
CA LEU A 449 -16.74 19.37 15.24
C LEU A 449 -16.27 18.60 13.99
N VAL A 450 -17.15 17.76 13.44
CA VAL A 450 -16.91 17.07 12.17
C VAL A 450 -16.70 18.08 11.03
N GLY A 451 -17.57 19.10 10.93
CA GLY A 451 -17.46 20.19 9.97
C GLY A 451 -16.16 20.98 10.11
N LEU A 452 -15.78 21.34 11.33
CA LEU A 452 -14.54 22.07 11.62
C LEU A 452 -13.29 21.26 11.22
N ARG A 453 -13.30 19.94 11.45
CA ARG A 453 -12.24 19.03 10.98
C ARG A 453 -12.22 18.95 9.45
N PHE A 454 -13.39 18.83 8.82
CA PHE A 454 -13.53 18.78 7.37
C PHE A 454 -13.00 20.06 6.69
N ILE A 455 -13.32 21.23 7.23
CA ILE A 455 -12.83 22.52 6.76
C ILE A 455 -11.31 22.62 6.90
N ALA A 456 -10.76 22.22 8.04
CA ALA A 456 -9.32 22.23 8.29
C ALA A 456 -8.57 21.29 7.34
N MET A 457 -9.12 20.08 7.11
CA MET A 457 -8.54 19.06 6.22
C MET A 457 -8.41 19.55 4.77
N HIS A 458 -9.38 20.32 4.28
CA HIS A 458 -9.40 20.82 2.90
C HIS A 458 -9.00 22.29 2.77
N GLN A 459 -8.56 22.92 3.86
CA GLN A 459 -8.10 24.32 3.92
C GLN A 459 -9.05 25.31 3.22
N MET A 460 -10.34 25.25 3.55
CA MET A 460 -11.37 26.06 2.86
C MET A 460 -11.33 27.53 3.31
N GLU A 461 -10.52 28.34 2.63
CA GLU A 461 -10.35 29.78 2.92
C GLU A 461 -11.66 30.58 2.78
N GLU A 462 -12.54 30.16 1.88
CA GLU A 462 -13.84 30.81 1.62
C GLU A 462 -14.78 30.82 2.84
N LEU A 463 -14.53 29.96 3.83
CA LEU A 463 -15.32 29.85 5.06
C LEU A 463 -14.71 30.60 6.24
N VAL A 464 -13.60 31.31 6.06
CA VAL A 464 -12.98 32.11 7.11
C VAL A 464 -13.93 33.16 7.70
N PRO A 465 -14.73 33.91 6.90
CA PRO A 465 -15.71 34.83 7.45
C PRO A 465 -16.76 34.12 8.33
N ASP A 466 -17.29 32.99 7.87
CA ASP A 466 -18.29 32.19 8.58
C ASP A 466 -17.73 31.67 9.93
N LEU A 467 -16.48 31.24 9.93
CA LEU A 467 -15.78 30.77 11.15
C LEU A 467 -15.49 31.91 12.12
N VAL A 468 -15.06 33.07 11.65
CA VAL A 468 -14.80 34.24 12.49
C VAL A 468 -16.08 34.72 13.16
N GLU A 469 -17.18 34.83 12.42
CA GLU A 469 -18.49 35.18 12.98
C GLU A 469 -18.89 34.18 14.06
N ARG A 470 -18.71 32.88 13.79
CA ARG A 470 -19.05 31.85 14.76
C ARG A 470 -18.20 31.88 16.02
N VAL A 471 -16.89 32.07 15.90
CA VAL A 471 -15.97 32.20 17.05
C VAL A 471 -16.42 33.36 17.95
N ALA A 472 -16.93 34.45 17.38
CA ALA A 472 -17.42 35.59 18.17
C ALA A 472 -18.73 35.29 18.94
N GLN A 473 -19.55 34.34 18.46
CA GLN A 473 -20.86 34.00 19.04
C GLN A 473 -20.83 32.73 19.90
N GLU A 474 -19.83 31.86 19.74
CA GLU A 474 -19.76 30.56 20.38
C GLU A 474 -19.48 30.65 21.89
N THR A 475 -20.26 29.91 22.67
CA THR A 475 -20.17 29.91 24.15
C THR A 475 -19.56 28.63 24.70
N ARG A 476 -19.58 27.54 23.92
CA ARG A 476 -19.02 26.24 24.33
C ARG A 476 -17.52 26.24 24.10
N GLU A 477 -16.74 26.17 25.19
CA GLU A 477 -15.26 26.17 25.15
C GLU A 477 -14.70 25.14 24.15
N THR A 478 -15.25 23.92 24.10
CA THR A 478 -14.79 22.87 23.18
C THR A 478 -14.94 23.26 21.71
N LEU A 479 -16.09 23.81 21.32
CA LEU A 479 -16.35 24.23 19.93
C LEU A 479 -15.52 25.47 19.57
N LEU A 480 -15.40 26.40 20.50
CA LEU A 480 -14.60 27.61 20.33
C LEU A 480 -13.13 27.25 20.05
N ILE A 481 -12.54 26.38 20.89
CA ILE A 481 -11.15 25.92 20.70
C ILE A 481 -10.99 25.18 19.37
N ALA A 482 -11.95 24.34 18.98
CA ALA A 482 -11.91 23.64 17.71
C ALA A 482 -11.96 24.62 16.53
N ALA A 483 -12.85 25.62 16.56
CA ALA A 483 -12.97 26.62 15.51
C ALA A 483 -11.71 27.48 15.38
N LEU A 484 -11.10 27.86 16.50
CA LEU A 484 -9.81 28.56 16.54
C LEU A 484 -8.69 27.73 15.90
N ARG A 485 -8.62 26.43 16.21
CA ARG A 485 -7.65 25.52 15.58
C ARG A 485 -7.90 25.37 14.07
N THR A 486 -9.16 25.30 13.65
CA THR A 486 -9.53 25.28 12.23
C THR A 486 -9.06 26.54 11.51
N LEU A 487 -9.29 27.73 12.08
CA LEU A 487 -8.78 28.99 11.51
C LEU A 487 -7.25 28.97 11.36
N GLY A 488 -6.53 28.49 12.38
CA GLY A 488 -5.08 28.36 12.34
C GLY A 488 -4.60 27.36 11.29
N ALA A 489 -5.34 26.27 11.07
CA ALA A 489 -5.02 25.25 10.07
C ALA A 489 -5.31 25.70 8.62
N ILE A 490 -6.28 26.58 8.41
CA ILE A 490 -6.54 27.20 7.10
C ILE A 490 -5.39 28.14 6.71
N GLY A 491 -4.87 28.91 7.66
CA GLY A 491 -3.72 29.79 7.40
C GLY A 491 -4.04 31.12 6.75
N SER A 492 -5.32 31.52 6.68
CA SER A 492 -5.70 32.77 5.99
C SER A 492 -5.39 34.02 6.82
N PRO A 493 -4.74 35.05 6.24
CA PRO A 493 -4.43 36.29 6.95
C PRO A 493 -5.68 37.09 7.35
N GLN A 494 -6.85 36.82 6.74
CA GLN A 494 -8.10 37.50 7.05
C GLN A 494 -8.56 37.26 8.50
N ALA A 495 -8.10 36.17 9.13
CA ALA A 495 -8.44 35.85 10.51
C ALA A 495 -7.61 36.64 11.55
N VAL A 496 -6.53 37.32 11.16
CA VAL A 496 -5.59 37.95 12.11
C VAL A 496 -6.25 39.03 12.97
N GLU A 497 -6.85 40.05 12.34
CA GLU A 497 -7.46 41.16 13.08
C GLU A 497 -8.64 40.72 13.96
N PRO A 498 -9.59 39.89 13.48
CA PRO A 498 -10.68 39.40 14.33
C PRO A 498 -10.19 38.61 15.54
N LEU A 499 -9.19 37.74 15.38
CA LEU A 499 -8.66 36.94 16.48
C LEU A 499 -7.93 37.81 17.52
N LEU A 500 -7.18 38.82 17.08
CA LEU A 500 -6.53 39.78 17.98
C LEU A 500 -7.56 40.62 18.76
N ALA A 501 -8.66 41.01 18.12
CA ALA A 501 -9.74 41.76 18.76
C ALA A 501 -10.45 40.95 19.85
N LEU A 502 -10.52 39.63 19.71
CA LEU A 502 -11.10 38.74 20.71
C LEU A 502 -10.20 38.54 21.94
N MET A 503 -8.91 38.85 21.88
CA MET A 503 -8.02 38.66 23.04
C MET A 503 -8.17 39.78 24.09
N HIS A 504 -8.71 39.44 25.28
CA HIS A 504 -8.83 40.38 26.41
C HIS A 504 -8.58 39.73 27.77
N SER A 505 -8.29 40.55 28.79
CA SER A 505 -7.86 40.11 30.14
C SER A 505 -8.90 39.33 30.95
N GLY A 506 -10.15 39.31 30.50
CA GLY A 506 -11.26 38.60 31.13
C GLY A 506 -11.48 37.18 30.61
N GLN A 507 -10.71 36.73 29.61
CA GLN A 507 -10.88 35.39 29.04
C GLN A 507 -10.19 34.30 29.86
N GLY A 508 -10.75 33.09 29.78
CA GLY A 508 -10.13 31.91 30.37
C GLY A 508 -8.75 31.63 29.75
N PRO A 509 -7.77 31.15 30.53
CA PRO A 509 -6.40 30.95 30.06
C PRO A 509 -6.29 29.95 28.90
N ARG A 510 -7.20 28.97 28.83
CA ARG A 510 -7.26 28.00 27.72
C ARG A 510 -7.68 28.64 26.39
N ILE A 511 -8.67 29.54 26.43
CA ILE A 511 -9.16 30.24 25.25
C ILE A 511 -8.09 31.23 24.75
N LEU A 512 -7.47 31.98 25.66
CA LEU A 512 -6.35 32.87 25.31
C LEU A 512 -5.19 32.12 24.66
N LEU A 513 -4.86 30.93 25.17
CA LEU A 513 -3.85 30.08 24.58
C LEU A 513 -4.28 29.61 23.17
N ALA A 514 -5.51 29.14 23.01
CA ALA A 514 -6.02 28.69 21.70
C ALA A 514 -6.06 29.82 20.65
N LEU A 515 -6.42 31.05 21.06
CA LEU A 515 -6.35 32.24 20.20
C LEU A 515 -4.91 32.53 19.76
N ALA A 516 -3.96 32.49 20.69
CA ALA A 516 -2.55 32.73 20.38
C ALA A 516 -1.93 31.61 19.54
N GLU A 517 -2.29 30.34 19.80
CA GLU A 517 -1.85 29.20 18.98
C GLU A 517 -2.45 29.27 17.57
N SER A 518 -3.71 29.68 17.44
CA SER A 518 -4.33 29.94 16.14
C SER A 518 -3.58 31.02 15.36
N LEU A 519 -3.32 32.18 16.00
CA LEU A 519 -2.53 33.28 15.41
C LEU A 519 -1.10 32.86 15.03
N ARG A 520 -0.46 32.02 15.86
CA ARG A 520 0.82 31.38 15.52
C ARG A 520 0.67 30.52 14.26
N ASP A 521 -0.37 29.70 14.21
CA ASP A 521 -0.54 28.71 13.16
C ASP A 521 -0.91 29.29 11.81
N LEU A 522 -1.50 30.49 11.79
CA LEU A 522 -1.68 31.30 10.58
C LEU A 522 -0.37 31.62 9.85
N GLY A 523 0.76 31.68 10.57
CA GLY A 523 2.07 31.97 9.97
C GLY A 523 2.22 33.39 9.41
N ASN A 524 1.30 34.31 9.72
CA ASN A 524 1.34 35.69 9.22
C ASN A 524 2.28 36.56 10.06
N ALA A 525 3.23 37.25 9.42
CA ALA A 525 4.23 38.09 10.08
C ALA A 525 3.63 39.27 10.85
N GLU A 526 2.63 39.96 10.29
CA GLU A 526 1.96 41.08 10.97
C GLU A 526 1.18 40.60 12.20
N GLY A 527 0.50 39.47 12.07
CA GLY A 527 -0.21 38.80 13.17
C GLY A 527 0.73 38.37 14.29
N ALA A 528 1.91 37.84 13.97
CA ALA A 528 2.93 37.48 14.96
C ALA A 528 3.43 38.71 15.74
N LEU A 529 3.72 39.82 15.05
CA LEU A 529 4.13 41.08 15.69
C LEU A 529 3.02 41.66 16.57
N ALA A 530 1.77 41.64 16.10
CA ALA A 530 0.62 42.10 16.86
C ALA A 530 0.35 41.23 18.10
N LEU A 531 0.56 39.90 17.98
CA LEU A 531 0.48 38.97 19.11
C LEU A 531 1.53 39.29 20.19
N CYS A 532 2.75 39.71 19.81
CA CYS A 532 3.73 40.18 20.79
C CYS A 532 3.23 41.40 21.58
N GLY A 533 2.59 42.36 20.90
CA GLY A 533 1.97 43.53 21.55
C GLY A 533 0.86 43.12 22.52
N LYS A 534 -0.06 42.25 22.08
CA LYS A 534 -1.14 41.74 22.94
C LYS A 534 -0.64 40.92 24.13
N ALA A 535 0.38 40.08 23.94
CA ALA A 535 0.98 39.31 25.03
C ALA A 535 1.64 40.22 26.09
N GLU A 536 2.13 41.39 25.68
CA GLU A 536 2.62 42.41 26.59
C GLU A 536 1.49 43.06 27.37
N GLU A 537 0.43 43.54 26.68
CA GLU A 537 -0.75 44.16 27.30
C GLU A 537 -1.41 43.26 28.34
N LEU A 538 -1.54 41.97 28.04
CA LEU A 538 -2.13 40.96 28.92
C LEU A 538 -1.18 40.44 30.00
N ASN A 539 0.10 40.84 29.94
CA ASN A 539 1.16 40.44 30.87
C ASN A 539 1.23 38.92 31.13
N SER A 540 1.03 38.10 30.09
CA SER A 540 1.03 36.64 30.19
C SER A 540 2.33 36.05 29.64
N PRO A 541 3.19 35.43 30.48
CA PRO A 541 4.45 34.82 30.04
C PRO A 541 4.25 33.70 29.02
N LEU A 542 3.18 32.92 29.16
CA LEU A 542 2.82 31.86 28.23
C LEU A 542 2.48 32.43 26.83
N LEU A 543 1.70 33.51 26.76
CA LEU A 543 1.38 34.16 25.48
C LEU A 543 2.63 34.74 24.82
N ARG A 544 3.59 35.23 25.61
CA ARG A 544 4.87 35.71 25.09
C ARG A 544 5.69 34.58 24.46
N ALA A 545 5.69 33.38 25.07
CA ALA A 545 6.33 32.22 24.47
C ALA A 545 5.68 31.83 23.13
N VAL A 546 4.33 31.81 23.07
CA VAL A 546 3.60 31.54 21.81
C VAL A 546 3.86 32.63 20.76
N ALA A 547 3.99 33.89 21.17
CA ALA A 547 4.34 34.98 20.27
C ALA A 547 5.74 34.81 19.66
N VAL A 548 6.71 34.29 20.42
CA VAL A 548 8.03 33.94 19.89
C VAL A 548 7.92 32.77 18.91
N GLU A 549 7.10 31.75 19.20
CA GLU A 549 6.80 30.67 18.25
C GLU A 549 6.15 31.20 16.96
N ALA A 550 5.26 32.18 17.06
CA ALA A 550 4.61 32.80 15.91
C ALA A 550 5.62 33.53 15.02
N LEU A 551 6.53 34.31 15.62
CA LEU A 551 7.63 34.95 14.90
C LEU A 551 8.55 33.92 14.25
N ALA A 552 8.84 32.81 14.94
CA ALA A 552 9.65 31.74 14.39
C ALA A 552 9.00 31.07 13.18
N LYS A 553 7.69 30.81 13.23
CA LYS A 553 6.95 30.22 12.12
C LYS A 553 6.88 31.17 10.93
N ALA A 554 6.53 32.44 11.16
CA ALA A 554 6.44 33.46 10.12
C ALA A 554 7.80 33.77 9.46
N HIS A 555 8.91 33.70 10.21
CA HIS A 555 10.25 34.07 9.73
C HIS A 555 11.21 32.87 9.61
N SER A 556 10.69 31.72 9.18
CA SER A 556 11.46 30.48 9.05
C SER A 556 12.13 30.28 7.68
N THR A 557 11.65 30.96 6.64
CA THR A 557 12.12 30.85 5.24
C THR A 557 13.16 31.92 4.89
N GLU A 558 13.97 31.68 3.85
CA GLU A 558 14.95 32.66 3.35
C GLU A 558 14.29 33.90 2.74
N GLU A 559 13.03 33.78 2.32
CA GLU A 559 12.29 34.83 1.63
C GLU A 559 11.68 35.86 2.60
N GLU A 560 11.46 35.50 3.87
CA GLU A 560 10.83 36.36 4.89
C GLU A 560 11.61 36.40 6.22
N PRO A 561 12.86 36.89 6.24
CA PRO A 561 13.61 37.03 7.47
C PRO A 561 13.01 38.06 8.43
N LEU A 562 13.34 37.95 9.73
CA LEU A 562 12.87 38.92 10.74
C LEU A 562 13.55 40.29 10.53
N PRO A 563 12.80 41.35 10.19
CA PRO A 563 13.39 42.64 9.87
C PRO A 563 14.16 43.23 11.06
N ALA A 564 15.36 43.74 10.80
CA ALA A 564 16.23 44.33 11.83
C ALA A 564 15.55 45.43 12.68
N ASN A 565 14.62 46.18 12.10
CA ASN A 565 13.86 47.23 12.79
C ASN A 565 12.75 46.68 13.71
N ARG A 566 12.43 45.38 13.65
CA ARG A 566 11.42 44.70 14.48
C ARG A 566 12.03 43.78 15.53
N SER A 567 13.35 43.56 15.51
CA SER A 567 14.03 42.61 16.39
C SER A 567 13.94 42.92 17.88
N TYR A 568 13.72 44.20 18.25
CA TYR A 568 13.47 44.58 19.64
C TYR A 568 12.20 43.93 20.21
N VAL A 569 11.19 43.66 19.35
CA VAL A 569 9.94 42.99 19.74
C VAL A 569 10.22 41.56 20.16
N LEU A 570 11.06 40.85 19.41
CA LEU A 570 11.51 39.50 19.74
C LEU A 570 12.22 39.47 21.11
N ILE A 571 13.21 40.34 21.32
CA ILE A 571 13.96 40.39 22.59
C ILE A 571 13.02 40.65 23.77
N LYS A 572 12.06 41.56 23.60
CA LYS A 572 11.09 41.90 24.63
C LYS A 572 10.16 40.73 24.96
N ALA A 573 9.65 40.03 23.94
CA ALA A 573 8.82 38.85 24.11
C ALA A 573 9.60 37.72 24.80
N VAL A 574 10.84 37.45 24.37
CA VAL A 574 11.74 36.47 24.98
C VAL A 574 11.92 36.78 26.45
N ARG A 575 12.43 37.96 26.82
CA ARG A 575 12.66 38.34 28.23
C ARG A 575 11.40 38.22 29.08
N GLY A 576 10.27 38.65 28.52
CA GLY A 576 9.01 38.63 29.23
C GLY A 576 8.44 37.23 29.47
N GLY A 577 8.76 36.23 28.63
CA GLY A 577 8.45 34.83 28.89
C GLY A 577 9.53 34.10 29.69
N TRP A 578 10.78 34.55 29.58
CA TRP A 578 11.96 33.92 30.20
C TRP A 578 12.04 34.09 31.73
N ASN A 579 11.43 35.16 32.24
CA ASN A 579 11.47 35.57 33.65
C ASN A 579 10.22 35.14 34.45
N ASP A 580 9.52 34.09 34.02
CA ASP A 580 8.33 33.57 34.71
C ASP A 580 8.65 32.84 36.04
N ARG A 581 7.62 32.66 36.89
CA ARG A 581 7.69 31.89 38.15
C ARG A 581 7.97 30.40 37.94
N GLN A 582 7.57 29.80 36.82
CA GLN A 582 7.90 28.43 36.43
C GLN A 582 8.67 28.42 35.09
N PRO A 583 9.94 28.83 35.10
CA PRO A 583 10.57 29.31 33.89
C PRO A 583 10.96 28.21 32.90
N TRP A 584 11.25 26.98 33.34
CA TRP A 584 11.94 25.99 32.48
C TRP A 584 11.13 25.46 31.29
N PRO A 585 9.85 25.08 31.44
CA PRO A 585 9.03 24.68 30.29
C PRO A 585 8.88 25.82 29.26
N LEU A 586 8.72 27.06 29.73
CA LEU A 586 8.62 28.24 28.86
C LEU A 586 9.96 28.58 28.19
N ARG A 587 11.06 28.54 28.94
CA ARG A 587 12.44 28.72 28.43
C ARG A 587 12.74 27.71 27.34
N ARG A 588 12.35 26.44 27.51
CA ARG A 588 12.49 25.40 26.47
C ARG A 588 11.71 25.76 25.21
N ARG A 589 10.41 26.08 25.33
CA ARG A 589 9.58 26.47 24.18
C ARG A 589 10.17 27.65 23.42
N ILE A 590 10.59 28.69 24.15
CA ILE A 590 11.24 29.88 23.58
C ILE A 590 12.56 29.50 22.90
N ALA A 591 13.39 28.65 23.52
CA ALA A 591 14.64 28.20 22.95
C ALA A 591 14.45 27.44 21.64
N ASP A 592 13.48 26.52 21.61
CA ASP A 592 13.16 25.74 20.41
C ASP A 592 12.66 26.64 19.28
N ALA A 593 11.83 27.64 19.59
CA ALA A 593 11.34 28.62 18.62
C ALA A 593 12.46 29.51 18.07
N LEU A 594 13.38 29.99 18.92
CA LEU A 594 14.48 30.87 18.50
C LEU A 594 15.39 30.21 17.46
N VAL A 595 15.62 28.90 17.56
CA VAL A 595 16.41 28.14 16.57
C VAL A 595 15.70 28.06 15.20
N GLY A 596 14.40 28.31 15.13
CA GLY A 596 13.65 28.38 13.88
C GLY A 596 13.76 29.74 13.16
N ILE A 597 14.18 30.80 13.85
CA ILE A 597 14.25 32.15 13.27
C ILE A 597 15.57 32.31 12.52
N ARG A 598 15.52 32.80 11.28
CA ARG A 598 16.73 33.07 10.50
C ARG A 598 17.48 34.34 10.95
N PRO A 599 18.81 34.29 11.08
CA PRO A 599 19.60 35.44 11.52
C PRO A 599 19.90 36.42 10.36
N GLU A 600 19.35 37.63 10.43
CA GLU A 600 19.78 38.76 9.55
C GLU A 600 20.82 39.69 10.21
N ASN A 601 20.75 39.85 11.53
CA ASN A 601 21.61 40.77 12.28
C ASN A 601 22.24 40.07 13.49
N SER A 602 23.57 40.01 13.52
CA SER A 602 24.35 39.36 14.57
C SER A 602 24.12 39.95 15.97
N GLY A 603 23.76 41.23 16.08
CA GLY A 603 23.61 41.92 17.36
C GLY A 603 22.50 41.34 18.26
N ILE A 604 21.39 40.88 17.69
CA ILE A 604 20.26 40.30 18.43
C ILE A 604 20.68 38.96 19.05
N TRP A 605 21.46 38.18 18.29
CA TRP A 605 21.92 36.87 18.69
C TRP A 605 22.99 36.95 19.77
N VAL A 606 23.83 37.98 19.77
CA VAL A 606 24.76 38.26 20.87
C VAL A 606 24.00 38.46 22.19
N GLU A 607 22.96 39.29 22.18
CA GLU A 607 22.15 39.57 23.37
C GLU A 607 21.40 38.32 23.87
N LEU A 608 20.78 37.57 22.96
CA LEU A 608 20.06 36.34 23.30
C LEU A 608 21.02 35.22 23.76
N SER A 609 22.18 35.08 23.13
CA SER A 609 23.23 34.14 23.58
C SER A 609 23.70 34.49 24.99
N GLY A 610 23.86 35.77 25.30
CA GLY A 610 24.19 36.23 26.65
C GLY A 610 23.13 35.82 27.68
N LEU A 611 21.84 36.01 27.37
CA LEU A 611 20.73 35.59 28.23
C LEU A 611 20.75 34.08 28.53
N PHE A 612 20.99 33.25 27.51
CA PHE A 612 21.07 31.81 27.66
C PHE A 612 22.27 31.40 28.53
N GLN A 613 23.43 32.02 28.32
CA GLN A 613 24.63 31.72 29.10
C GLN A 613 24.42 32.10 30.58
N THR A 614 23.90 33.30 30.86
CA THR A 614 23.57 33.70 32.24
C THR A 614 22.59 32.75 32.89
N THR A 615 21.62 32.25 32.11
CA THR A 615 20.63 31.30 32.59
C THR A 615 21.27 29.97 32.93
N LEU A 616 22.15 29.46 32.07
CA LEU A 616 22.85 28.19 32.26
C LEU A 616 23.78 28.21 33.48
N ASP A 617 24.36 29.37 33.78
CA ASP A 617 25.28 29.60 34.91
C ASP A 617 24.56 29.83 36.27
N GLU A 618 23.24 29.96 36.28
CA GLU A 618 22.43 30.05 37.52
C GLU A 618 22.68 28.82 38.42
N LYS A 619 23.02 29.04 39.71
CA LYS A 619 23.15 27.95 40.70
C LYS A 619 21.77 27.39 41.04
N ARG A 620 21.60 26.06 40.95
CA ARG A 620 20.30 25.39 41.16
C ARG A 620 20.41 24.17 42.09
N PRO A 621 19.38 23.88 42.90
CA PRO A 621 19.32 22.63 43.65
C PRO A 621 19.16 21.42 42.70
N PRO A 622 19.73 20.26 43.05
CA PRO A 622 19.63 19.05 42.24
C PRO A 622 18.16 18.62 42.07
N GLY A 623 17.75 18.32 40.84
CA GLY A 623 16.38 17.91 40.50
C GLY A 623 15.39 19.06 40.22
N ALA A 624 15.82 20.33 40.31
CA ALA A 624 14.96 21.49 40.03
C ALA A 624 14.55 21.67 38.56
N VAL A 625 15.24 20.98 37.64
CA VAL A 625 15.03 21.04 36.19
C VAL A 625 15.14 19.63 35.64
N SER A 626 14.30 19.27 34.67
CA SER A 626 14.45 18.00 33.97
C SER A 626 15.77 17.98 33.19
N THR A 627 16.40 16.80 33.12
CA THR A 627 17.61 16.63 32.31
C THR A 627 17.35 16.95 30.84
N GLU A 628 16.17 16.59 30.33
CA GLU A 628 15.74 16.86 28.96
C GLU A 628 15.70 18.36 28.65
N ASP A 629 15.02 19.17 29.47
CA ASP A 629 14.89 20.61 29.25
C ASP A 629 16.25 21.32 29.29
N LEU A 630 17.10 20.94 30.25
CA LEU A 630 18.45 21.49 30.37
C LEU A 630 19.30 21.17 29.12
N THR A 631 19.24 19.93 28.65
CA THR A 631 20.01 19.49 27.47
C THR A 631 19.55 20.20 26.20
N ARG A 632 18.23 20.40 26.04
CA ARG A 632 17.62 21.16 24.92
C ARG A 632 18.05 22.62 24.94
N VAL A 633 17.98 23.30 26.09
CA VAL A 633 18.40 24.71 26.22
C VAL A 633 19.91 24.86 25.97
N GLN A 634 20.74 23.92 26.43
CA GLN A 634 22.19 23.90 26.13
C GLN A 634 22.51 23.68 24.64
N ALA A 635 21.71 22.86 23.95
CA ALA A 635 21.85 22.69 22.51
C ALA A 635 21.52 23.98 21.77
N CYS A 636 20.40 24.63 22.13
CA CYS A 636 19.99 25.91 21.53
C CYS A 636 21.01 27.02 21.80
N ALA A 637 21.54 27.12 23.03
CA ALA A 637 22.58 28.10 23.37
C ALA A 637 23.81 28.00 22.46
N ARG A 638 24.24 26.79 22.10
CA ARG A 638 25.36 26.58 21.16
C ARG A 638 25.06 27.08 19.76
N VAL A 639 23.85 26.87 19.26
CA VAL A 639 23.41 27.36 17.95
C VAL A 639 23.34 28.89 17.94
N LEU A 640 22.75 29.49 18.98
CA LEU A 640 22.67 30.95 19.11
C LEU A 640 24.06 31.59 19.21
N ALA A 641 24.99 30.96 19.92
CA ALA A 641 26.38 31.41 20.00
C ALA A 641 27.12 31.36 18.64
N GLN A 642 26.81 30.37 17.79
CA GLN A 642 27.33 30.32 16.43
C GLN A 642 26.78 31.47 15.59
N TRP A 643 25.48 31.76 15.69
CA TRP A 643 24.86 32.88 14.97
C TRP A 643 25.32 34.25 15.46
N ALA A 644 25.66 34.36 16.74
CA ALA A 644 26.27 35.57 17.30
C ALA A 644 27.70 35.82 16.80
N ALA A 645 28.37 34.79 16.25
CA ALA A 645 29.74 34.85 15.74
C ALA A 645 29.83 35.01 14.21
N LEU A 646 28.70 34.85 13.50
CA LEU A 646 28.53 35.21 12.08
C LEU A 646 28.29 36.71 11.97
#